data_AF-A0A3C1C4E6-F1
#
_entry.id   AF-A0A3C1C4E6-F1
#
_cell.length_a   1.000
_cell.length_b   1.000
_cell.length_c   1.000
_cell.angle_alpha   90.00
_cell.angle_beta   90.00
_cell.angle_gamma   90.00
#
_symmetry.space_group_name_H-M   'P 1'
#
loop_
_entity.id
_entity.type
_entity.pdbx_description
1 polymer ?
#
loop_
_entity_poly.entity_id
_entity_poly.type
_entity_poly.pdbx_seq_one_letter_code
_entity_poly.pdbx_strand_id
1 'polypeptide(L)'
;MRSARPCRLALGLVLFGVAAGCRSLPGPPSLLDGGLVSSPAPLPPDREQAAQAHAFYSIGIHHELAGEYAPAYDAYRKAAEFDPGNERLVLRMASTLVLQRKTEDALRAVEDFLERNPGSEGALLWLATFYGSTGDPARVVELFQRMTRQFPSKPLGWLQLAAATARAGDTNAVEKILENGLSKAKPPTALRQELVRIQLARMAAAEDPARKNEARRQAIALLRQIAGELPGDMDTLYALGDLLVKDGQLGEAVLTYEKIERLQPADLQVKQRLARTFLAMDDQPKAIAVLEGLARERESPSNIHYYLAELYLQSGDATNAVAHFRTAADASPGDPAPWLKLAALQAEDNEEAAVATLSEALEKMPGDPKLLEVLALVRQQQKRYEEAAGLMQQAYDAVVAKDPDAIPSNLFFYNYAILCTHLRQSKDAARWLQRASEQEPALLELYMQRTLTGTGTFRKSAIGVLRALAKLPSTESATIHTHLANLYLSQDRADRAIREFEAAIEIAKKEPLQATVLTPRFYFWFGVALDQAKQPERAVEMFETCLSLDPEYADALNYLAYLWAVRGERLDDALGHIQTALALDPENAAYLDTLGWVYYQQGRFADALQLLEQADALRPEDPEILDHLQKTREKLAP
;
A
#
# COMPACT_ATOMS: atom_id res chain seq x y z
N MET A 1 -15.54 17.56 14.37
CA MET A 1 -15.99 17.52 15.79
C MET A 1 -16.13 16.08 16.25
N ARG A 2 -15.13 15.55 16.96
CA ARG A 2 -15.21 14.29 17.74
C ARG A 2 -14.41 14.52 19.02
N SER A 3 -15.08 14.38 20.16
CA SER A 3 -14.55 14.67 21.48
C SER A 3 -13.64 13.55 21.98
N ALA A 4 -12.44 13.94 22.42
CA ALA A 4 -11.48 13.07 23.08
C ALA A 4 -11.99 12.67 24.48
N ARG A 5 -11.95 11.37 24.78
CA ARG A 5 -12.06 10.83 26.14
C ARG A 5 -10.64 10.61 26.69
N PRO A 6 -10.32 11.04 27.92
CA PRO A 6 -9.01 10.75 28.52
C PRO A 6 -8.96 9.30 29.02
N CYS A 7 -7.91 8.58 28.59
CA CYS A 7 -7.53 7.26 29.08
C CYS A 7 -7.16 7.33 30.57
N ARG A 8 -7.86 6.56 31.42
CA ARG A 8 -7.45 6.29 32.81
C ARG A 8 -6.48 5.11 32.80
N LEU A 9 -5.21 5.35 33.14
CA LEU A 9 -4.26 4.28 33.45
C LEU A 9 -4.69 3.58 34.75
N ALA A 10 -5.01 2.30 34.66
CA ALA A 10 -5.16 1.41 35.81
C ALA A 10 -3.77 1.01 36.33
N LEU A 11 -3.51 1.29 37.61
CA LEU A 11 -2.32 0.83 38.32
C LEU A 11 -2.56 -0.64 38.70
N GLY A 12 -2.00 -1.57 37.94
CA GLY A 12 -2.03 -3.00 38.25
C GLY A 12 -1.05 -3.34 39.36
N LEU A 13 -1.56 -3.80 40.50
CA LEU A 13 -0.80 -4.47 41.55
C LEU A 13 -0.30 -5.83 41.01
N VAL A 14 1.01 -5.97 40.83
CA VAL A 14 1.65 -7.26 40.55
C VAL A 14 1.84 -8.00 41.87
N LEU A 15 0.94 -8.94 42.15
CA LEU A 15 1.15 -10.01 43.12
C LEU A 15 2.03 -11.08 42.46
N PHE A 16 3.31 -11.13 42.82
CA PHE A 16 4.15 -12.27 42.47
C PHE A 16 3.85 -13.42 43.44
N GLY A 17 3.06 -14.39 42.95
CA GLY A 17 3.03 -15.74 43.49
C GLY A 17 4.22 -16.53 42.98
N VAL A 18 5.04 -17.05 43.89
CA VAL A 18 5.94 -18.17 43.60
C VAL A 18 5.37 -19.39 44.29
N ALA A 19 4.63 -20.18 43.53
CA ALA A 19 4.38 -21.58 43.84
C ALA A 19 5.65 -22.36 43.45
N ALA A 20 6.41 -22.80 44.45
CA ALA A 20 7.46 -23.79 44.27
C ALA A 20 7.06 -25.06 45.02
N GLY A 21 6.69 -26.08 44.24
CA GLY A 21 6.75 -27.52 44.51
C GLY A 21 6.53 -28.01 45.94
N CYS A 22 5.34 -28.56 46.19
CA CYS A 22 5.11 -29.54 47.25
C CYS A 22 6.07 -30.72 47.10
N ARG A 23 7.16 -30.75 47.87
CA ARG A 23 7.72 -31.99 48.40
C ARG A 23 7.13 -32.17 49.77
N SER A 24 6.40 -33.27 49.97
CA SER A 24 5.84 -33.70 51.24
C SER A 24 6.92 -33.69 52.32
N LEU A 25 6.82 -32.77 53.27
CA LEU A 25 7.49 -32.89 54.56
C LEU A 25 6.90 -34.13 55.28
N PRO A 26 7.72 -34.91 56.01
CA PRO A 26 7.19 -36.01 56.80
C PRO A 26 6.18 -35.45 57.81
N GLY A 27 5.07 -36.17 58.00
CA GLY A 27 4.01 -35.77 58.93
C GLY A 27 4.55 -35.53 60.35
N PRO A 28 3.88 -34.69 61.15
CA PRO A 28 4.30 -34.45 62.53
C PRO A 28 4.33 -35.78 63.30
N PRO A 29 5.32 -36.02 64.19
CA PRO A 29 5.30 -37.19 65.03
C PRO A 29 4.04 -37.15 65.90
N SER A 30 3.33 -38.28 65.97
CA SER A 30 2.16 -38.47 66.81
C SER A 30 2.54 -38.30 68.29
N LEU A 31 2.04 -37.24 68.92
CA LEU A 31 2.07 -37.08 70.38
C LEU A 31 0.87 -37.79 70.99
N LEU A 32 0.95 -39.12 71.05
CA LEU A 32 0.21 -39.93 72.01
C LEU A 32 1.25 -40.63 72.88
N ASP A 33 1.81 -39.89 73.82
CA ASP A 33 2.31 -40.43 75.08
C ASP A 33 2.49 -39.27 76.08
N GLY A 34 1.86 -39.43 77.25
CA GLY A 34 1.72 -38.41 78.29
C GLY A 34 3.01 -38.13 79.06
N GLY A 35 3.99 -37.53 78.41
CA GLY A 35 5.13 -36.88 79.05
C GLY A 35 4.95 -35.37 79.05
N LEU A 36 5.04 -34.74 80.24
CA LEU A 36 5.16 -33.28 80.37
C LEU A 36 6.23 -32.77 79.40
N VAL A 37 5.80 -32.11 78.32
CA VAL A 37 6.70 -31.39 77.43
C VAL A 37 7.34 -30.32 78.29
N SER A 38 8.59 -30.52 78.65
CA SER A 38 9.43 -29.50 79.27
C SER A 38 9.28 -28.24 78.44
N SER A 39 8.84 -27.14 79.08
CA SER A 39 8.73 -25.84 78.45
C SER A 39 9.96 -25.61 77.57
N PRO A 40 9.80 -25.23 76.28
CA PRO A 40 10.96 -24.94 75.45
C PRO A 40 11.83 -23.95 76.23
N ALA A 41 13.14 -24.22 76.30
CA ALA A 41 14.08 -23.36 77.01
C ALA A 41 13.79 -21.89 76.62
N PRO A 42 13.70 -20.96 77.58
CA PRO A 42 13.35 -19.58 77.29
C PRO A 42 14.25 -19.07 76.16
N LEU A 43 13.62 -18.49 75.14
CA LEU A 43 14.36 -17.92 74.02
C LEU A 43 15.35 -16.88 74.57
N PRO A 44 16.55 -16.78 73.99
CA PRO A 44 17.41 -15.63 74.23
C PRO A 44 16.60 -14.32 74.13
N PRO A 45 16.80 -13.34 75.03
CA PRO A 45 15.94 -12.14 75.10
C PRO A 45 15.75 -11.40 73.77
N ASP A 46 16.78 -11.38 72.93
CA ASP A 46 16.78 -10.83 71.56
C ASP A 46 15.83 -11.60 70.61
N ARG A 47 15.83 -12.93 70.68
CA ARG A 47 14.93 -13.78 69.90
C ARG A 47 13.50 -13.74 70.41
N GLU A 48 13.32 -13.59 71.72
CA GLU A 48 12.00 -13.41 72.33
C GLU A 48 11.37 -12.07 71.90
N GLN A 49 12.14 -10.98 71.95
CA GLN A 49 11.71 -9.66 71.44
C GLN A 49 11.35 -9.70 69.96
N ALA A 50 12.19 -10.32 69.11
CA ALA A 50 11.90 -10.47 67.69
C ALA A 50 10.64 -11.32 67.42
N ALA A 51 10.43 -12.39 68.18
CA ALA A 51 9.23 -13.22 68.09
C ALA A 51 7.97 -12.44 68.52
N GLN A 52 8.05 -11.66 69.59
CA GLN A 52 6.96 -10.78 70.06
C GLN A 52 6.64 -9.69 69.04
N ALA A 53 7.66 -9.03 68.48
CA ALA A 53 7.49 -8.04 67.40
C ALA A 53 6.77 -8.66 66.19
N HIS A 54 7.19 -9.85 65.75
CA HIS A 54 6.59 -10.55 64.61
C HIS A 54 5.15 -10.99 64.90
N ALA A 55 4.85 -11.46 66.12
CA ALA A 55 3.51 -11.85 66.52
C ALA A 55 2.53 -10.66 66.48
N PHE A 56 2.90 -9.53 67.09
CA PHE A 56 2.08 -8.32 67.05
C PHE A 56 1.96 -7.74 65.63
N TYR A 57 3.03 -7.83 64.83
CA TYR A 57 2.98 -7.46 63.42
C TYR A 57 1.96 -8.30 62.64
N SER A 58 1.94 -9.62 62.88
CA SER A 58 1.02 -10.53 62.20
C SER A 58 -0.43 -10.26 62.60
N ILE A 59 -0.68 -9.97 63.88
CA ILE A 59 -1.99 -9.53 64.39
C ILE A 59 -2.42 -8.23 63.70
N GLY A 60 -1.51 -7.26 63.55
CA GLY A 60 -1.77 -6.02 62.82
C GLY A 60 -2.18 -6.24 61.37
N ILE A 61 -1.49 -7.14 60.65
CA ILE A 61 -1.83 -7.52 59.27
C ILE A 61 -3.21 -8.15 59.18
N HIS A 62 -3.57 -9.03 60.12
CA HIS A 62 -4.90 -9.64 60.15
C HIS A 62 -6.01 -8.60 60.32
N HIS A 63 -5.85 -7.65 61.23
CA HIS A 63 -6.81 -6.54 61.41
C HIS A 63 -6.83 -5.60 60.19
N GLU A 64 -5.68 -5.30 59.58
CA GLU A 64 -5.59 -4.49 58.37
C GLU A 64 -6.36 -5.12 57.20
N LEU A 65 -6.20 -6.44 56.97
CA LEU A 65 -6.93 -7.20 55.96
C LEU A 65 -8.44 -7.29 56.25
N ALA A 66 -8.83 -7.26 57.53
CA ALA A 66 -10.24 -7.21 57.95
C ALA A 66 -10.86 -5.80 57.84
N GLY A 67 -10.08 -4.78 57.46
CA GLY A 67 -10.53 -3.38 57.40
C GLY A 67 -10.61 -2.69 58.77
N GLU A 68 -10.06 -3.31 59.82
CA GLU A 68 -10.07 -2.84 61.20
C GLU A 68 -8.81 -2.02 61.50
N TYR A 69 -8.75 -0.79 60.99
CA TYR A 69 -7.52 0.00 60.98
C TYR A 69 -7.03 0.48 62.36
N ALA A 70 -7.93 0.72 63.32
CA ALA A 70 -7.56 1.13 64.67
C ALA A 70 -6.92 -0.04 65.47
N PRO A 71 -7.52 -1.23 65.55
CA PRO A 71 -6.86 -2.42 66.10
C PRO A 71 -5.56 -2.78 65.40
N ALA A 72 -5.50 -2.62 64.07
CA ALA A 72 -4.28 -2.85 63.31
C ALA A 72 -3.14 -1.90 63.74
N TYR A 73 -3.44 -0.61 63.89
CA TYR A 73 -2.47 0.38 64.36
C TYR A 73 -1.98 0.08 65.78
N ASP A 74 -2.87 -0.31 66.70
CA ASP A 74 -2.48 -0.66 68.07
C ASP A 74 -1.58 -1.91 68.12
N ALA A 75 -1.87 -2.91 67.28
CA ALA A 75 -1.01 -4.09 67.14
C ALA A 75 0.35 -3.72 66.54
N TYR A 76 0.41 -2.88 65.51
CA TYR A 76 1.68 -2.40 64.96
C TYR A 76 2.47 -1.54 65.96
N ARG A 77 1.80 -0.69 66.74
CA ARG A 77 2.43 0.12 67.78
C ARG A 77 3.07 -0.77 68.86
N LYS A 78 2.39 -1.85 69.28
CA LYS A 78 2.97 -2.86 70.17
C LYS A 78 4.16 -3.58 69.54
N ALA A 79 4.10 -3.91 68.24
CA ALA A 79 5.24 -4.47 67.53
C ALA A 79 6.45 -3.51 67.53
N ALA A 80 6.21 -2.21 67.35
CA ALA A 80 7.23 -1.17 67.35
C ALA A 80 7.85 -0.90 68.73
N GLU A 81 7.21 -1.28 69.84
CA GLU A 81 7.83 -1.24 71.18
C GLU A 81 9.02 -2.22 71.27
N PHE A 82 8.97 -3.33 70.54
CA PHE A 82 10.02 -4.35 70.49
C PHE A 82 11.03 -4.13 69.35
N ASP A 83 10.63 -3.42 68.28
CA ASP A 83 11.48 -3.13 67.13
C ASP A 83 11.24 -1.70 66.58
N PRO A 84 11.64 -0.65 67.33
CA PRO A 84 11.33 0.75 66.99
C PRO A 84 12.09 1.27 65.76
N GLY A 85 13.14 0.57 65.32
CA GLY A 85 13.94 0.93 64.13
C GLY A 85 13.41 0.35 62.82
N ASN A 86 12.36 -0.47 62.87
CA ASN A 86 11.85 -1.17 61.70
C ASN A 86 11.06 -0.25 60.77
N GLU A 87 11.70 0.15 59.68
CA GLU A 87 11.10 0.96 58.61
C GLU A 87 9.74 0.41 58.17
N ARG A 88 9.60 -0.90 57.96
CA ARG A 88 8.35 -1.50 57.49
C ARG A 88 7.20 -1.33 58.49
N LEU A 89 7.48 -1.40 59.79
CA LEU A 89 6.47 -1.16 60.83
C LEU A 89 6.00 0.29 60.80
N VAL A 90 6.94 1.23 60.76
CA VAL A 90 6.64 2.66 60.74
C VAL A 90 5.79 3.04 59.53
N LEU A 91 6.14 2.56 58.33
CA LEU A 91 5.38 2.88 57.11
C LEU A 91 3.97 2.26 57.12
N ARG A 92 3.80 1.07 57.69
CA ARG A 92 2.47 0.45 57.84
C ARG A 92 1.61 1.15 58.90
N MET A 93 2.20 1.57 60.01
CA MET A 93 1.54 2.41 61.01
C MET A 93 1.07 3.72 60.39
N ALA A 94 1.92 4.41 59.62
CA ALA A 94 1.55 5.61 58.91
C ALA A 94 0.41 5.36 57.90
N SER A 95 0.47 4.27 57.14
CA SER A 95 -0.57 3.92 56.15
C SER A 95 -1.92 3.62 56.82
N THR A 96 -1.92 2.95 57.98
CA THR A 96 -3.15 2.69 58.76
C THR A 96 -3.71 3.97 59.39
N LEU A 97 -2.86 4.90 59.81
CA LEU A 97 -3.30 6.23 60.27
C LEU A 97 -3.97 7.05 59.15
N VAL A 98 -3.44 7.00 57.92
CA VAL A 98 -4.10 7.63 56.75
C VAL A 98 -5.50 7.05 56.53
N LEU A 99 -5.66 5.73 56.61
CA LEU A 99 -6.97 5.06 56.47
C LEU A 99 -7.94 5.41 57.61
N GLN A 100 -7.44 5.73 58.80
CA GLN A 100 -8.21 6.27 59.92
C GLN A 100 -8.53 7.77 59.78
N ARG A 101 -8.16 8.43 58.68
CA ARG A 101 -8.25 9.89 58.49
C ARG A 101 -7.39 10.71 59.46
N LYS A 102 -6.37 10.10 60.07
CA LYS A 102 -5.37 10.74 60.94
C LYS A 102 -4.10 11.08 60.15
N THR A 103 -4.28 11.88 59.12
CA THR A 103 -3.24 12.15 58.12
C THR A 103 -2.03 12.90 58.70
N GLU A 104 -2.26 13.87 59.58
CA GLU A 104 -1.19 14.66 60.22
C GLU A 104 -0.28 13.78 61.10
N ASP A 105 -0.87 12.83 61.84
CA ASP A 105 -0.12 11.90 62.67
C ASP A 105 0.70 10.93 61.80
N ALA A 106 0.14 10.51 60.65
CA ALA A 106 0.85 9.66 59.69
C ALA A 106 2.06 10.36 59.08
N LEU A 107 1.90 11.62 58.66
CA LEU A 107 2.98 12.44 58.09
C LEU A 107 4.09 12.64 59.11
N ARG A 108 3.74 13.08 60.33
CA ARG A 108 4.72 13.28 61.40
C ARG A 108 5.50 12.02 61.71
N ALA A 109 4.83 10.86 61.78
CA ALA A 109 5.50 9.59 62.07
C ALA A 109 6.56 9.23 61.03
N VAL A 110 6.30 9.49 59.74
CA VAL A 110 7.25 9.18 58.66
C VAL A 110 8.33 10.25 58.54
N GLU A 111 7.99 11.52 58.75
CA GLU A 111 8.96 12.63 58.77
C GLU A 111 9.96 12.47 59.92
N ASP A 112 9.49 12.23 61.16
CA ASP A 112 10.34 11.97 62.33
C ASP A 112 11.26 10.77 62.11
N PHE A 113 10.75 9.71 61.46
CA PHE A 113 11.54 8.54 61.14
C PHE A 113 12.62 8.85 60.10
N LEU A 114 12.28 9.63 59.07
CA LEU A 114 13.20 10.05 58.02
C LEU A 114 14.26 11.05 58.52
N GLU A 115 13.94 11.90 59.50
CA GLU A 115 14.93 12.76 60.16
C GLU A 115 16.00 11.95 60.90
N ARG A 116 15.59 10.89 61.60
CA ARG A 116 16.50 9.98 62.30
C ARG A 116 17.22 9.03 61.35
N ASN A 117 16.61 8.72 60.21
CA ASN A 117 17.14 7.80 59.20
C ASN A 117 17.17 8.48 57.81
N PRO A 118 18.08 9.45 57.58
CA PRO A 118 18.07 10.26 56.35
C PRO A 118 18.24 9.45 55.04
N GLY A 119 18.74 8.22 55.12
CA GLY A 119 18.93 7.27 54.02
C GLY A 119 17.86 6.16 53.94
N SER A 120 16.67 6.40 54.48
CA SER A 120 15.52 5.51 54.33
C SER A 120 14.86 5.71 52.95
N GLU A 121 15.12 4.78 52.03
CA GLU A 121 14.50 4.76 50.70
C GLU A 121 12.98 4.52 50.78
N GLY A 122 12.55 3.65 51.70
CA GLY A 122 11.13 3.33 51.89
C GLY A 122 10.32 4.51 52.40
N ALA A 123 10.84 5.29 53.36
CA ALA A 123 10.16 6.48 53.85
C ALA A 123 10.07 7.59 52.78
N LEU A 124 11.13 7.79 51.99
CA LEU A 124 11.08 8.72 50.85
C LEU A 124 10.03 8.32 49.82
N LEU A 125 9.98 7.02 49.46
CA LEU A 125 9.00 6.49 48.51
C LEU A 125 7.57 6.57 49.06
N TRP A 126 7.39 6.32 50.36
CA TRP A 126 6.09 6.44 51.02
C TRP A 126 5.57 7.88 50.98
N LEU A 127 6.40 8.85 51.39
CA LEU A 127 6.04 10.28 51.34
C LEU A 127 5.72 10.72 49.90
N ALA A 128 6.53 10.29 48.93
CA ALA A 128 6.30 10.64 47.52
C ALA A 128 4.99 10.04 47.01
N THR A 129 4.66 8.81 47.41
CA THR A 129 3.39 8.16 47.05
C THR A 129 2.21 8.88 47.71
N PHE A 130 2.34 9.23 48.99
CA PHE A 130 1.33 9.97 49.74
C PHE A 130 1.04 11.34 49.10
N TYR A 131 2.06 12.16 48.85
CA TYR A 131 1.89 13.47 48.20
C TYR A 131 1.40 13.35 46.76
N GLY A 132 1.79 12.28 46.05
CA GLY A 132 1.26 11.97 44.72
C GLY A 132 -0.23 11.66 44.72
N SER A 133 -0.75 11.03 45.77
CA SER A 133 -2.18 10.74 45.92
C SER A 133 -3.01 11.95 46.35
N THR A 134 -2.41 12.87 47.13
CA THR A 134 -3.07 14.08 47.64
C THR A 134 -3.01 15.27 46.68
N GLY A 135 -2.26 15.14 45.58
CA GLY A 135 -2.23 16.11 44.49
C GLY A 135 -1.19 17.22 44.65
N ASP A 136 -0.09 16.95 45.36
CA ASP A 136 1.05 17.88 45.50
C ASP A 136 2.25 17.43 44.64
N PRO A 137 2.26 17.73 43.32
CA PRO A 137 3.30 17.27 42.41
C PRO A 137 4.67 17.91 42.69
N ALA A 138 4.72 19.10 43.31
CA ALA A 138 5.97 19.79 43.60
C ALA A 138 6.79 19.02 44.66
N ARG A 139 6.13 18.60 45.75
CA ARG A 139 6.77 17.77 46.79
C ARG A 139 7.19 16.40 46.26
N VAL A 140 6.38 15.79 45.39
CA VAL A 140 6.73 14.50 44.76
C VAL A 140 8.05 14.59 43.98
N VAL A 141 8.21 15.65 43.18
CA VAL A 141 9.44 15.88 42.42
C VAL A 141 10.63 16.11 43.35
N GLU A 142 10.46 16.92 44.41
CA GLU A 142 11.52 17.16 45.40
C GLU A 142 11.99 15.86 46.08
N LEU A 143 11.04 15.01 46.50
CA LEU A 143 11.33 13.74 47.16
C LEU A 143 12.08 12.77 46.22
N PHE A 144 11.67 12.66 44.96
CA PHE A 144 12.40 11.83 44.00
C PHE A 144 13.75 12.44 43.60
N GLN A 145 13.91 13.77 43.57
CA GLN A 145 15.22 14.42 43.42
C GLN A 145 16.15 14.15 44.62
N ARG A 146 15.60 14.05 45.84
CA ARG A 146 16.37 13.62 47.01
C ARG A 146 16.77 12.16 46.87
N MET A 147 15.86 11.31 46.40
CA MET A 147 16.12 9.88 46.16
C MET A 147 17.23 9.65 45.12
N THR A 148 17.26 10.39 44.00
CA THR A 148 18.33 10.28 42.99
C THR A 148 19.69 10.78 43.49
N ARG A 149 19.72 11.73 44.44
CA ARG A 149 20.95 12.21 45.08
C ARG A 149 21.50 11.22 46.11
N GLN A 150 20.63 10.60 46.89
CA GLN A 150 21.03 9.67 47.95
C GLN A 150 21.32 8.24 47.44
N PHE A 151 20.57 7.79 46.43
CA PHE A 151 20.71 6.46 45.84
C PHE A 151 20.98 6.52 44.33
N PRO A 152 22.07 7.20 43.89
CA PRO A 152 22.32 7.42 42.47
C PRO A 152 22.52 6.13 41.68
N SER A 153 22.94 5.04 42.33
CA SER A 153 23.14 3.72 41.72
C SER A 153 21.85 2.93 41.48
N LYS A 154 20.74 3.30 42.12
CA LYS A 154 19.47 2.59 41.98
C LYS A 154 18.62 3.21 40.86
N PRO A 155 18.13 2.43 39.87
CA PRO A 155 17.35 2.97 38.77
C PRO A 155 15.96 3.50 39.19
N LEU A 156 15.38 2.98 40.27
CA LEU A 156 14.02 3.32 40.71
C LEU A 156 13.83 4.82 40.93
N GLY A 157 14.76 5.50 41.61
CA GLY A 157 14.64 6.93 41.91
C GLY A 157 14.61 7.79 40.63
N TRP A 158 15.43 7.42 39.65
CA TRP A 158 15.49 8.10 38.35
C TRP A 158 14.21 7.88 37.54
N LEU A 159 13.70 6.65 37.49
CA LEU A 159 12.45 6.29 36.81
C LEU A 159 11.25 7.02 37.42
N GLN A 160 11.17 7.08 38.75
CA GLN A 160 10.07 7.76 39.44
C GLN A 160 10.15 9.28 39.29
N LEU A 161 11.35 9.87 39.33
CA LEU A 161 11.55 11.28 39.04
C LEU A 161 11.14 11.63 37.60
N ALA A 162 11.53 10.80 36.63
CA ALA A 162 11.14 10.92 35.24
C ALA A 162 9.61 10.83 35.08
N ALA A 163 8.95 9.84 35.70
CA ALA A 163 7.49 9.68 35.66
C ALA A 163 6.73 10.84 36.32
N ALA A 164 7.21 11.35 37.46
CA ALA A 164 6.63 12.49 38.14
C ALA A 164 6.73 13.77 37.31
N THR A 165 7.85 13.95 36.60
CA THR A 165 8.10 15.09 35.71
C THR A 165 7.29 15.00 34.41
N ALA A 166 7.08 13.79 33.87
CA ALA A 166 6.33 13.55 32.63
C ALA A 166 4.88 14.03 32.69
N ARG A 167 4.25 14.05 33.88
CA ARG A 167 2.89 14.58 34.08
C ARG A 167 2.77 16.07 33.75
N ALA A 168 3.89 16.81 33.67
CA ALA A 168 3.92 18.21 33.27
C ALA A 168 4.02 18.43 31.74
N GLY A 169 4.04 17.36 30.92
CA GLY A 169 4.04 17.44 29.45
C GLY A 169 5.41 17.74 28.80
N ASP A 170 6.48 17.92 29.59
CA ASP A 170 7.83 18.20 29.09
C ASP A 170 8.64 16.89 28.93
N THR A 171 8.59 16.31 27.74
CA THR A 171 9.33 15.07 27.40
C THR A 171 10.84 15.28 27.36
N ASN A 172 11.33 16.51 27.15
CA ASN A 172 12.76 16.80 27.12
C ASN A 172 13.36 16.82 28.53
N ALA A 173 12.61 17.33 29.52
CA ALA A 173 13.01 17.26 30.92
C ALA A 173 13.12 15.80 31.40
N VAL A 174 12.18 14.95 31.00
CA VAL A 174 12.17 13.52 31.30
C VAL A 174 13.40 12.82 30.73
N GLU A 175 13.71 13.05 29.45
CA GLU A 175 14.88 12.48 28.78
C GLU A 175 16.18 12.86 29.50
N LYS A 176 16.36 14.15 29.82
CA LYS A 176 17.54 14.64 30.54
C LYS A 176 17.72 14.00 31.93
N ILE A 177 16.61 13.73 32.64
CA ILE A 177 16.64 13.02 33.93
C ILE A 177 17.17 11.60 33.73
N LEU A 178 16.63 10.88 32.74
CA LEU A 178 17.01 9.48 32.45
C LEU A 178 18.47 9.39 31.97
N GLU A 179 18.91 10.30 31.10
CA GLU A 179 20.30 10.38 30.61
C GLU A 179 21.30 10.61 31.74
N ASN A 180 21.00 11.52 32.67
CA ASN A 180 21.82 11.72 33.87
C ASN A 180 21.90 10.44 34.72
N GLY A 181 20.78 9.72 34.82
CA GLY A 181 20.69 8.42 35.49
C GLY A 181 21.55 7.33 34.85
N LEU A 182 21.69 7.31 33.50
CA LEU A 182 22.45 6.28 32.79
C LEU A 182 23.91 6.17 33.25
N SER A 183 24.54 7.30 33.60
CA SER A 183 25.94 7.33 34.07
C SER A 183 26.12 6.84 35.51
N LYS A 184 25.04 6.76 36.29
CA LYS A 184 25.07 6.54 37.74
C LYS A 184 24.43 5.20 38.14
N ALA A 185 23.31 4.85 37.53
CA ALA A 185 22.52 3.67 37.87
C ALA A 185 23.16 2.37 37.37
N LYS A 186 23.04 1.29 38.16
CA LYS A 186 23.57 -0.04 37.82
C LYS A 186 22.57 -1.15 38.18
N PRO A 187 22.13 -2.01 37.23
CA PRO A 187 22.32 -1.86 35.79
C PRO A 187 21.44 -0.72 35.22
N PRO A 188 21.90 0.01 34.20
CA PRO A 188 21.15 1.10 33.58
C PRO A 188 20.07 0.63 32.59
N THR A 189 19.88 -0.69 32.42
CA THR A 189 18.98 -1.31 31.43
C THR A 189 17.55 -0.76 31.50
N ALA A 190 16.98 -0.64 32.72
CA ALA A 190 15.62 -0.13 32.90
C ALA A 190 15.47 1.34 32.44
N LEU A 191 16.50 2.17 32.63
CA LEU A 191 16.51 3.55 32.15
C LEU A 191 16.59 3.61 30.62
N ARG A 192 17.40 2.73 30.00
CA ARG A 192 17.45 2.62 28.54
C ARG A 192 16.12 2.18 27.94
N GLN A 193 15.43 1.23 28.56
CA GLN A 193 14.11 0.78 28.11
C GLN A 193 13.10 1.93 28.08
N GLU A 194 13.08 2.79 29.10
CA GLU A 194 12.21 3.99 29.07
C GLU A 194 12.64 5.01 28.01
N LEU A 195 13.95 5.24 27.84
CA LEU A 195 14.44 6.10 26.77
C LEU A 195 14.06 5.58 25.37
N VAL A 196 14.11 4.26 25.13
CA VAL A 196 13.61 3.65 23.88
C VAL A 196 12.13 3.97 23.69
N ARG A 197 11.29 3.81 24.71
CA ARG A 197 9.86 4.15 24.61
C ARG A 197 9.63 5.62 24.26
N ILE A 198 10.41 6.54 24.84
CA ILE A 198 10.37 7.97 24.50
C ILE A 198 10.71 8.18 23.03
N GLN A 199 11.78 7.57 22.52
CA GLN A 199 12.15 7.72 21.11
C GLN A 199 11.12 7.12 20.15
N LEU A 200 10.53 5.96 20.49
CA LEU A 200 9.46 5.37 19.69
C LEU A 200 8.22 6.28 19.65
N ALA A 201 7.83 6.86 20.79
CA ALA A 201 6.72 7.81 20.86
C ALA A 201 7.02 9.09 20.03
N ARG A 202 8.25 9.61 20.12
CA ARG A 202 8.71 10.77 19.35
C ARG A 202 8.69 10.49 17.84
N MET A 203 9.13 9.30 17.43
CA MET A 203 9.09 8.86 16.03
C MET A 203 7.66 8.73 15.52
N ALA A 204 6.73 8.21 16.35
CA ALA A 204 5.32 8.09 15.98
C ALA A 204 4.60 9.44 15.88
N ALA A 205 4.96 10.40 16.74
CA ALA A 205 4.34 11.73 16.78
C ALA A 205 4.92 12.74 15.78
N ALA A 206 6.15 12.53 15.30
CA ALA A 206 6.76 13.43 14.32
C ALA A 206 6.06 13.34 12.96
N GLU A 207 5.88 14.46 12.27
CA GLU A 207 5.48 14.48 10.85
C GLU A 207 6.71 14.56 9.94
N ASP A 208 7.69 15.38 10.33
CA ASP A 208 8.95 15.60 9.65
C ASP A 208 9.81 14.31 9.56
N PRO A 209 10.18 13.85 8.36
CA PRO A 209 11.06 12.70 8.16
C PRO A 209 12.41 12.80 8.88
N ALA A 210 13.00 14.00 8.98
CA ALA A 210 14.31 14.15 9.63
C ALA A 210 14.23 13.83 11.13
N ARG A 211 13.20 14.33 11.81
CA ARG A 211 12.94 14.03 13.24
C ARG A 211 12.61 12.56 13.47
N LYS A 212 11.87 11.92 12.56
CA LYS A 212 11.61 10.47 12.62
C LYS A 212 12.90 9.67 12.56
N ASN A 213 13.78 10.00 11.62
CA ASN A 213 15.04 9.29 11.42
C ASN A 213 16.00 9.49 12.59
N GLU A 214 16.05 10.70 13.17
CA GLU A 214 16.87 10.95 14.36
C GLU A 214 16.40 10.13 15.58
N ALA A 215 15.10 10.18 15.89
CA ALA A 215 14.53 9.36 16.96
C ALA A 215 14.76 7.86 16.75
N ARG A 216 14.66 7.40 15.49
CA ARG A 216 14.97 6.01 15.12
C ARG A 216 16.42 5.62 15.43
N ARG A 217 17.39 6.44 15.04
CA ARG A 217 18.82 6.18 15.28
C ARG A 217 19.14 6.12 16.77
N GLN A 218 18.55 7.02 17.56
CA GLN A 218 18.70 7.02 19.01
C GLN A 218 18.10 5.74 19.64
N ALA A 219 16.91 5.33 19.20
CA ALA A 219 16.29 4.07 19.64
C ALA A 219 17.17 2.85 19.31
N ILE A 220 17.71 2.78 18.09
CA ILE A 220 18.62 1.71 17.66
C ILE A 220 19.87 1.66 18.56
N ALA A 221 20.49 2.81 18.83
CA ALA A 221 21.69 2.87 19.69
C ALA A 221 21.42 2.34 21.10
N LEU A 222 20.28 2.69 21.69
CA LEU A 222 19.86 2.20 23.01
C LEU A 222 19.55 0.69 22.98
N LEU A 223 18.83 0.21 21.96
CA LEU A 223 18.50 -1.20 21.79
C LEU A 223 19.75 -2.07 21.60
N ARG A 224 20.77 -1.60 20.86
CA ARG A 224 22.07 -2.30 20.77
C ARG A 224 22.73 -2.48 22.13
N GLN A 225 22.70 -1.45 22.97
CA GLN A 225 23.27 -1.54 24.32
C GLN A 225 22.47 -2.52 25.19
N ILE A 226 21.13 -2.50 25.12
CA ILE A 226 20.28 -3.45 25.83
C ILE A 226 20.55 -4.88 25.34
N ALA A 227 20.65 -5.10 24.02
CA ALA A 227 20.95 -6.41 23.44
C ALA A 227 22.35 -6.94 23.80
N GLY A 228 23.31 -6.05 24.10
CA GLY A 228 24.62 -6.41 24.63
C GLY A 228 24.57 -6.87 26.10
N GLU A 229 23.74 -6.22 26.92
CA GLU A 229 23.54 -6.57 28.34
C GLU A 229 22.64 -7.80 28.52
N LEU A 230 21.64 -7.95 27.65
CA LEU A 230 20.66 -9.04 27.66
C LEU A 230 20.64 -9.75 26.28
N PRO A 231 21.62 -10.62 25.98
CA PRO A 231 21.78 -11.19 24.65
C PRO A 231 20.63 -12.09 24.16
N GLY A 232 19.79 -12.58 25.07
CA GLY A 232 18.65 -13.46 24.78
C GLY A 232 17.28 -12.79 24.95
N ASP A 233 17.23 -11.47 25.13
CA ASP A 233 15.96 -10.75 25.21
C ASP A 233 15.32 -10.61 23.82
N MET A 234 14.35 -11.49 23.52
CA MET A 234 13.72 -11.58 22.21
C MET A 234 13.05 -10.27 21.79
N ASP A 235 12.35 -9.60 22.71
CA ASP A 235 11.63 -8.36 22.43
C ASP A 235 12.59 -7.26 21.96
N THR A 236 13.75 -7.13 22.63
CA THR A 236 14.79 -6.18 22.23
C THR A 236 15.39 -6.55 20.88
N LEU A 237 15.69 -7.83 20.62
CA LEU A 237 16.27 -8.26 19.34
C LEU A 237 15.30 -8.04 18.17
N TYR A 238 14.02 -8.33 18.35
CA TYR A 238 12.99 -8.05 17.35
C TYR A 238 12.82 -6.55 17.10
N ALA A 239 12.72 -5.75 18.16
CA ALA A 239 12.63 -4.30 18.04
C ALA A 239 13.86 -3.70 17.34
N LEU A 240 15.05 -4.20 17.66
CA LEU A 240 16.30 -3.77 17.04
C LEU A 240 16.32 -4.11 15.55
N GLY A 241 16.05 -5.37 15.19
CA GLY A 241 16.00 -5.82 13.80
C GLY A 241 14.99 -5.01 12.98
N ASP A 242 13.79 -4.77 13.52
CA ASP A 242 12.73 -4.02 12.84
C ASP A 242 13.12 -2.57 12.56
N LEU A 243 13.76 -1.92 13.52
CA LEU A 243 14.23 -0.54 13.34
C LEU A 243 15.44 -0.47 12.40
N LEU A 244 16.35 -1.44 12.44
CA LEU A 244 17.49 -1.53 11.52
C LEU A 244 17.02 -1.67 10.07
N VAL A 245 16.02 -2.51 9.80
CA VAL A 245 15.42 -2.61 8.45
C VAL A 245 14.85 -1.27 8.00
N LYS A 246 14.08 -0.60 8.86
CA LYS A 246 13.50 0.72 8.53
C LYS A 246 14.56 1.80 8.29
N ASP A 247 15.69 1.72 8.99
CA ASP A 247 16.82 2.64 8.83
C ASP A 247 17.69 2.33 7.60
N GLY A 248 17.44 1.20 6.92
CA GLY A 248 18.23 0.75 5.77
C GLY A 248 19.53 0.01 6.15
N GLN A 249 19.73 -0.29 7.43
CA GLN A 249 20.90 -1.05 7.92
C GLN A 249 20.66 -2.56 7.80
N LEU A 250 20.42 -3.03 6.58
CA LEU A 250 19.90 -4.37 6.30
C LEU A 250 20.87 -5.49 6.73
N GLY A 251 22.18 -5.31 6.54
CA GLY A 251 23.17 -6.33 6.93
C GLY A 251 23.18 -6.63 8.44
N GLU A 252 23.08 -5.59 9.28
CA GLU A 252 22.99 -5.79 10.73
C GLU A 252 21.62 -6.34 11.16
N ALA A 253 20.54 -5.96 10.45
CA ALA A 253 19.24 -6.54 10.69
C ALA A 253 19.25 -8.06 10.45
N VAL A 254 19.88 -8.52 9.36
CA VAL A 254 20.08 -9.96 9.08
C VAL A 254 20.82 -10.63 10.23
N LEU A 255 21.98 -10.11 10.65
CA LEU A 255 22.74 -10.68 11.78
C LEU A 255 21.93 -10.75 13.09
N THR A 256 21.09 -9.73 13.32
CA THR A 256 20.20 -9.67 14.48
C THR A 256 19.13 -10.75 14.40
N TYR A 257 18.50 -10.93 13.24
CA TYR A 257 17.50 -11.98 13.05
C TYR A 257 18.12 -13.38 13.03
N GLU A 258 19.28 -13.61 12.42
CA GLU A 258 20.00 -14.90 12.49
C GLU A 258 20.36 -15.27 13.94
N LYS A 259 20.60 -14.26 14.81
CA LYS A 259 20.76 -14.50 16.24
C LYS A 259 19.46 -15.00 16.88
N ILE A 260 18.31 -14.42 16.54
CA ILE A 260 17.00 -14.90 17.01
C ILE A 260 16.75 -16.31 16.48
N GLU A 261 16.98 -16.59 15.19
CA GLU A 261 16.81 -17.91 14.59
C GLU A 261 17.66 -18.99 15.28
N ARG A 262 18.92 -18.68 15.63
CA ARG A 262 19.75 -19.62 16.42
C ARG A 262 19.20 -19.90 17.81
N LEU A 263 18.55 -18.92 18.44
CA LEU A 263 17.95 -19.06 19.76
C LEU A 263 16.58 -19.76 19.69
N GLN A 264 15.85 -19.58 18.59
CA GLN A 264 14.53 -20.15 18.34
C GLN A 264 14.40 -20.65 16.88
N PRO A 265 14.96 -21.82 16.54
CA PRO A 265 14.99 -22.32 15.15
C PRO A 265 13.61 -22.63 14.54
N ALA A 266 12.60 -22.81 15.40
CA ALA A 266 11.22 -23.06 15.01
C ALA A 266 10.35 -21.79 14.95
N ASP A 267 10.93 -20.61 15.21
CA ASP A 267 10.18 -19.36 15.14
C ASP A 267 9.97 -18.94 13.68
N LEU A 268 8.73 -19.02 13.21
CA LEU A 268 8.34 -18.63 11.85
C LEU A 268 8.46 -17.12 11.63
N GLN A 269 8.30 -16.31 12.67
CA GLN A 269 8.27 -14.85 12.56
C GLN A 269 9.66 -14.31 12.17
N VAL A 270 10.73 -14.82 12.77
CA VAL A 270 12.09 -14.40 12.40
C VAL A 270 12.46 -14.81 10.98
N LYS A 271 12.09 -16.02 10.55
CA LYS A 271 12.35 -16.50 9.18
C LYS A 271 11.63 -15.63 8.14
N GLN A 272 10.38 -15.23 8.39
CA GLN A 272 9.67 -14.28 7.53
C GLN A 272 10.37 -12.92 7.45
N ARG A 273 10.88 -12.42 8.58
CA ARG A 273 11.64 -11.15 8.62
C ARG A 273 12.97 -11.26 7.88
N LEU A 274 13.67 -12.39 8.01
CA LEU A 274 14.90 -12.68 7.24
C LEU A 274 14.62 -12.67 5.73
N ALA A 275 13.61 -13.42 5.28
CA ALA A 275 13.24 -13.45 3.87
C ALA A 275 12.94 -12.05 3.32
N ARG A 276 12.10 -11.26 4.01
CA ARG A 276 11.80 -9.87 3.63
C ARG A 276 13.03 -8.97 3.63
N THR A 277 13.95 -9.18 4.57
CA THR A 277 15.19 -8.40 4.65
C THR A 277 16.13 -8.73 3.49
N PHE A 278 16.25 -10.01 3.11
CA PHE A 278 17.01 -10.41 1.92
C PHE A 278 16.39 -9.85 0.63
N LEU A 279 15.06 -9.80 0.52
CA LEU A 279 14.40 -9.13 -0.60
C LEU A 279 14.69 -7.62 -0.64
N ALA A 280 14.68 -6.95 0.51
CA ALA A 280 15.08 -5.54 0.59
C ALA A 280 16.55 -5.30 0.23
N MET A 281 17.39 -6.34 0.34
CA MET A 281 18.80 -6.34 -0.08
C MET A 281 18.99 -6.75 -1.55
N ASP A 282 17.92 -7.07 -2.28
CA ASP A 282 17.97 -7.66 -3.62
C ASP A 282 18.72 -9.02 -3.67
N ASP A 283 18.80 -9.73 -2.55
CA ASP A 283 19.40 -11.06 -2.42
C ASP A 283 18.30 -12.14 -2.54
N GLN A 284 17.72 -12.25 -3.74
CA GLN A 284 16.66 -13.21 -4.05
C GLN A 284 17.03 -14.66 -3.71
N PRO A 285 18.25 -15.18 -4.01
CA PRO A 285 18.59 -16.57 -3.70
C PRO A 285 18.50 -16.90 -2.21
N LYS A 286 18.97 -16.00 -1.33
CA LYS A 286 18.83 -16.21 0.13
C LYS A 286 17.39 -16.09 0.60
N ALA A 287 16.62 -15.16 0.03
CA ALA A 287 15.19 -15.03 0.35
C ALA A 287 14.42 -16.32 0.01
N ILE A 288 14.68 -16.89 -1.18
CA ILE A 288 14.12 -18.17 -1.62
C ILE A 288 14.53 -19.27 -0.64
N ALA A 289 15.83 -19.42 -0.32
CA ALA A 289 16.30 -20.48 0.58
C ALA A 289 15.64 -20.44 1.97
N VAL A 290 15.43 -19.25 2.55
CA VAL A 290 14.74 -19.08 3.83
C VAL A 290 13.26 -19.51 3.71
N LEU A 291 12.58 -19.06 2.66
CA LEU A 291 11.18 -19.39 2.44
C LEU A 291 10.96 -20.87 2.07
N GLU A 292 11.88 -21.51 1.36
CA GLU A 292 11.86 -22.95 1.11
C GLU A 292 11.99 -23.75 2.40
N GLY A 293 12.84 -23.29 3.32
CA GLY A 293 12.94 -23.86 4.66
C GLY A 293 11.60 -23.83 5.40
N LEU A 294 10.90 -22.69 5.33
CA LEU A 294 9.56 -22.52 5.88
C LEU A 294 8.51 -23.42 5.20
N ALA A 295 8.58 -23.53 3.88
CA ALA A 295 7.66 -24.33 3.08
C ALA A 295 7.73 -25.84 3.36
N ARG A 296 8.85 -26.33 3.91
CA ARG A 296 9.04 -27.74 4.28
C ARG A 296 8.46 -28.10 5.65
N GLU A 297 8.04 -27.10 6.44
CA GLU A 297 7.45 -27.35 7.76
C GLU A 297 6.02 -27.90 7.63
N ARG A 298 5.62 -28.79 8.56
CA ARG A 298 4.38 -29.58 8.46
C ARG A 298 3.10 -28.74 8.40
N GLU A 299 3.15 -27.53 8.97
CA GLU A 299 2.05 -26.55 8.98
C GLU A 299 2.51 -25.24 8.33
N SER A 300 3.12 -25.31 7.14
CA SER A 300 3.49 -24.12 6.36
C SER A 300 2.23 -23.33 5.96
N PRO A 301 2.14 -22.04 6.32
CA PRO A 301 1.04 -21.18 5.88
C PRO A 301 1.00 -21.02 4.35
N SER A 302 -0.20 -21.01 3.76
CA SER A 302 -0.39 -20.91 2.29
C SER A 302 0.28 -19.67 1.67
N ASN A 303 0.35 -18.56 2.40
CA ASN A 303 1.00 -17.33 1.95
C ASN A 303 2.50 -17.50 1.70
N ILE A 304 3.20 -18.43 2.39
CA ILE A 304 4.61 -18.71 2.14
C ILE A 304 4.80 -19.27 0.74
N HIS A 305 3.95 -20.22 0.33
CA HIS A 305 3.97 -20.77 -1.02
C HIS A 305 3.61 -19.71 -2.06
N TYR A 306 2.65 -18.82 -1.78
CA TYR A 306 2.34 -17.69 -2.66
C TYR A 306 3.56 -16.78 -2.86
N TYR A 307 4.24 -16.39 -1.78
CA TYR A 307 5.44 -15.53 -1.89
C TYR A 307 6.61 -16.23 -2.58
N LEU A 308 6.85 -17.51 -2.29
CA LEU A 308 7.84 -18.31 -3.02
C LEU A 308 7.55 -18.32 -4.52
N ALA A 309 6.29 -18.52 -4.89
CA ALA A 309 5.89 -18.57 -6.29
C ALA A 309 6.16 -17.25 -7.01
N GLU A 310 5.84 -16.11 -6.38
CA GLU A 310 6.15 -14.78 -6.92
C GLU A 310 7.66 -14.56 -7.07
N LEU A 311 8.49 -15.02 -6.12
CA LEU A 311 9.95 -14.90 -6.22
C LEU A 311 10.53 -15.79 -7.32
N TYR A 312 10.03 -17.03 -7.43
CA TYR A 312 10.42 -17.91 -8.50
C TYR A 312 10.06 -17.34 -9.87
N LEU A 313 8.86 -16.75 -10.00
CA LEU A 313 8.45 -16.06 -11.21
C LEU A 313 9.37 -14.88 -11.55
N GLN A 314 9.74 -14.05 -10.56
CA GLN A 314 10.71 -12.96 -10.76
C GLN A 314 12.09 -13.45 -11.19
N SER A 315 12.51 -14.63 -10.71
CA SER A 315 13.78 -15.26 -11.11
C SER A 315 13.73 -15.96 -12.48
N GLY A 316 12.56 -15.97 -13.14
CA GLY A 316 12.35 -16.64 -14.42
C GLY A 316 12.07 -18.16 -14.31
N ASP A 317 11.95 -18.70 -13.09
CA ASP A 317 11.64 -20.10 -12.86
C ASP A 317 10.13 -20.32 -12.77
N ALA A 318 9.49 -20.33 -13.94
CA ALA A 318 8.06 -20.57 -14.06
C ALA A 318 7.63 -21.95 -13.52
N THR A 319 8.51 -22.94 -13.55
CA THR A 319 8.19 -24.32 -13.12
C THR A 319 7.96 -24.36 -11.61
N ASN A 320 8.90 -23.82 -10.83
CA ASN A 320 8.74 -23.74 -9.38
C ASN A 320 7.63 -22.76 -8.98
N ALA A 321 7.44 -21.67 -9.73
CA ALA A 321 6.34 -20.75 -9.51
C ALA A 321 4.97 -21.45 -9.62
N VAL A 322 4.74 -22.21 -10.69
CA VAL A 322 3.51 -22.98 -10.91
C VAL A 322 3.26 -23.98 -9.78
N ALA A 323 4.30 -24.73 -9.36
CA ALA A 323 4.17 -25.71 -8.27
C ALA A 323 3.79 -25.06 -6.93
N HIS A 324 4.39 -23.91 -6.61
CA HIS A 324 4.11 -23.19 -5.38
C HIS A 324 2.76 -22.45 -5.42
N PHE A 325 2.34 -21.86 -6.54
CA PHE A 325 0.99 -21.31 -6.65
C PHE A 325 -0.07 -22.40 -6.51
N ARG A 326 0.14 -23.60 -7.08
CA ARG A 326 -0.75 -24.75 -6.87
C ARG A 326 -0.84 -25.12 -5.40
N THR A 327 0.29 -25.25 -4.72
CA THR A 327 0.31 -25.58 -3.28
C THR A 327 -0.40 -24.51 -2.45
N ALA A 328 -0.21 -23.23 -2.78
CA ALA A 328 -0.91 -22.12 -2.13
C ALA A 328 -2.43 -22.17 -2.35
N ALA A 329 -2.85 -22.49 -3.58
CA ALA A 329 -4.25 -22.62 -3.97
C ALA A 329 -4.94 -23.77 -3.23
N ASP A 330 -4.28 -24.93 -3.13
CA ASP A 330 -4.79 -26.12 -2.43
C ASP A 330 -4.88 -25.89 -0.91
N ALA A 331 -3.92 -25.14 -0.34
CA ALA A 331 -3.89 -24.80 1.07
C ALA A 331 -4.89 -23.69 1.45
N SER A 332 -5.37 -22.90 0.48
CA SER A 332 -6.39 -21.88 0.69
C SER A 332 -7.44 -21.87 -0.43
N PRO A 333 -8.31 -22.90 -0.51
CA PRO A 333 -9.25 -23.06 -1.62
C PRO A 333 -10.29 -21.96 -1.77
N GLY A 334 -10.49 -21.13 -0.73
CA GLY A 334 -11.41 -19.99 -0.73
C GLY A 334 -10.78 -18.64 -1.06
N ASP A 335 -9.48 -18.60 -1.38
CA ASP A 335 -8.79 -17.39 -1.83
C ASP A 335 -8.54 -17.46 -3.35
N PRO A 336 -9.14 -16.58 -4.17
CA PRO A 336 -8.96 -16.60 -5.62
C PRO A 336 -7.55 -16.18 -6.08
N ALA A 337 -6.77 -15.48 -5.25
CA ALA A 337 -5.47 -14.94 -5.66
C ALA A 337 -4.46 -15.99 -6.20
N PRO A 338 -4.16 -17.09 -5.48
CA PRO A 338 -3.24 -18.12 -5.98
C PRO A 338 -3.78 -18.83 -7.24
N TRP A 339 -5.09 -19.07 -7.34
CA TRP A 339 -5.71 -19.67 -8.53
C TRP A 339 -5.57 -18.79 -9.77
N LEU A 340 -5.83 -17.49 -9.63
CA LEU A 340 -5.70 -16.52 -10.72
C LEU A 340 -4.26 -16.41 -11.21
N LYS A 341 -3.29 -16.38 -10.31
CA LYS A 341 -1.85 -16.34 -10.65
C LYS A 341 -1.41 -17.60 -11.36
N LEU A 342 -1.83 -18.76 -10.85
CA LEU A 342 -1.55 -20.05 -11.47
C LEU A 342 -2.13 -20.14 -12.88
N ALA A 343 -3.40 -19.75 -13.05
CA ALA A 343 -4.07 -19.78 -14.35
C ALA A 343 -3.45 -18.80 -15.35
N ALA A 344 -3.03 -17.61 -14.90
CA ALA A 344 -2.35 -16.64 -15.75
C ALA A 344 -1.02 -17.20 -16.30
N LEU A 345 -0.20 -17.83 -15.46
CA LEU A 345 1.04 -18.47 -15.91
C LEU A 345 0.78 -19.63 -16.87
N GLN A 346 -0.26 -20.43 -16.60
CA GLN A 346 -0.62 -21.53 -17.49
C GLN A 346 -1.17 -21.04 -18.83
N ALA A 347 -1.87 -19.91 -18.87
CA ALA A 347 -2.49 -19.40 -20.10
C ALA A 347 -1.48 -19.00 -21.18
N GLU A 348 -0.23 -18.70 -20.80
CA GLU A 348 0.84 -18.38 -21.74
C GLU A 348 1.28 -19.61 -22.57
N ASP A 349 1.37 -20.78 -21.93
CA ASP A 349 1.88 -22.01 -22.56
C ASP A 349 0.78 -23.02 -22.93
N ASN A 350 -0.28 -23.09 -22.11
CA ASN A 350 -1.33 -24.10 -22.19
C ASN A 350 -2.67 -23.56 -21.66
N GLU A 351 -3.45 -22.94 -22.57
CA GLU A 351 -4.77 -22.41 -22.28
C GLU A 351 -5.75 -23.48 -21.71
N GLU A 352 -5.60 -24.77 -22.06
CA GLU A 352 -6.45 -25.82 -21.50
C GLU A 352 -6.14 -26.09 -20.02
N ALA A 353 -4.87 -26.03 -19.63
CA ALA A 353 -4.48 -26.14 -18.23
C ALA A 353 -5.03 -24.96 -17.41
N ALA A 354 -4.96 -23.74 -17.95
CA ALA A 354 -5.54 -22.56 -17.31
C ALA A 354 -7.06 -22.69 -17.12
N VAL A 355 -7.77 -23.17 -18.13
CA VAL A 355 -9.22 -23.45 -18.06
C VAL A 355 -9.53 -24.47 -16.97
N ALA A 356 -8.77 -25.58 -16.91
CA ALA A 356 -8.97 -26.62 -15.91
C ALA A 356 -8.77 -26.08 -14.49
N THR A 357 -7.70 -25.32 -14.26
CA THR A 357 -7.41 -24.66 -12.98
C THR A 357 -8.50 -23.67 -12.58
N LEU A 358 -8.98 -22.84 -13.50
CA LEU A 358 -10.05 -21.87 -13.20
C LEU A 358 -11.40 -22.54 -12.95
N SER A 359 -11.68 -23.64 -13.64
CA SER A 359 -12.89 -24.44 -13.43
C SER A 359 -12.85 -25.12 -12.06
N GLU A 360 -11.72 -25.70 -11.68
CA GLU A 360 -11.49 -26.24 -10.33
C GLU A 360 -11.66 -25.16 -9.24
N ALA A 361 -11.08 -23.97 -9.45
CA ALA A 361 -11.25 -22.84 -8.53
C ALA A 361 -12.72 -22.44 -8.37
N LEU A 362 -13.50 -22.43 -9.46
CA LEU A 362 -14.93 -22.13 -9.45
C LEU A 362 -15.80 -23.21 -8.77
N GLU A 363 -15.36 -24.46 -8.75
CA GLU A 363 -16.01 -25.50 -7.93
C GLU A 363 -15.86 -25.21 -6.43
N LYS A 364 -14.71 -24.65 -6.02
CA LYS A 364 -14.46 -24.24 -4.63
C LYS A 364 -15.10 -22.90 -4.28
N MET A 365 -15.17 -21.99 -5.25
CA MET A 365 -15.70 -20.64 -5.11
C MET A 365 -16.77 -20.34 -6.19
N PRO A 366 -17.96 -20.96 -6.09
CA PRO A 366 -19.00 -20.77 -7.10
C PRO A 366 -19.43 -19.29 -7.21
N GLY A 367 -19.40 -18.76 -8.43
CA GLY A 367 -19.82 -17.38 -8.69
C GLY A 367 -18.80 -16.32 -8.28
N ASP A 368 -17.53 -16.68 -8.04
CA ASP A 368 -16.49 -15.68 -7.87
C ASP A 368 -16.30 -14.88 -9.18
N PRO A 369 -16.52 -13.57 -9.17
CA PRO A 369 -16.59 -12.78 -10.40
C PRO A 369 -15.22 -12.62 -11.08
N LYS A 370 -14.12 -12.64 -10.32
CA LYS A 370 -12.76 -12.51 -10.88
C LYS A 370 -12.35 -13.78 -11.59
N LEU A 371 -12.65 -14.95 -11.01
CA LEU A 371 -12.40 -16.24 -11.65
C LEU A 371 -13.22 -16.41 -12.93
N LEU A 372 -14.51 -16.03 -12.90
CA LEU A 372 -15.37 -16.05 -14.08
C LEU A 372 -14.86 -15.12 -15.19
N GLU A 373 -14.43 -13.91 -14.83
CA GLU A 373 -13.86 -12.96 -15.78
C GLU A 373 -12.57 -13.47 -16.42
N VAL A 374 -11.61 -13.96 -15.64
CA VAL A 374 -10.36 -14.49 -16.20
C VAL A 374 -10.61 -15.72 -17.06
N LEU A 375 -11.53 -16.61 -16.66
CA LEU A 375 -11.93 -17.74 -17.50
C LEU A 375 -12.55 -17.26 -18.82
N ALA A 376 -13.37 -16.20 -18.81
CA ALA A 376 -13.90 -15.61 -20.02
C ALA A 376 -12.79 -15.09 -20.95
N LEU A 377 -11.75 -14.47 -20.39
CA LEU A 377 -10.59 -14.00 -21.17
C LEU A 377 -9.80 -15.14 -21.81
N VAL A 378 -9.57 -16.24 -21.09
CA VAL A 378 -8.93 -17.44 -21.66
C VAL A 378 -9.82 -18.05 -22.77
N ARG A 379 -11.13 -18.13 -22.56
CA ARG A 379 -12.08 -18.59 -23.60
C ARG A 379 -12.12 -17.65 -24.82
N GLN A 380 -11.91 -16.34 -24.62
CA GLN A 380 -11.78 -15.37 -25.70
C GLN A 380 -10.55 -15.64 -26.56
N GLN A 381 -9.39 -15.95 -25.96
CA GLN A 381 -8.16 -16.29 -26.69
C GLN A 381 -8.36 -17.55 -27.54
N GLN A 382 -9.09 -18.54 -27.00
CA GLN A 382 -9.58 -19.73 -27.72
C GLN A 382 -10.62 -19.44 -28.82
N LYS A 383 -11.04 -18.18 -29.00
CA LYS A 383 -12.11 -17.74 -29.92
C LYS A 383 -13.49 -18.35 -29.60
N ARG A 384 -13.69 -18.86 -28.37
CA ARG A 384 -14.97 -19.38 -27.86
C ARG A 384 -15.81 -18.24 -27.30
N TYR A 385 -16.19 -17.30 -28.17
CA TYR A 385 -16.80 -16.02 -27.77
C TYR A 385 -18.16 -16.18 -27.06
N GLU A 386 -18.97 -17.17 -27.44
CA GLU A 386 -20.29 -17.40 -26.81
C GLU A 386 -20.14 -17.83 -25.35
N GLU A 387 -19.24 -18.76 -25.07
CA GLU A 387 -18.95 -19.20 -23.71
C GLU A 387 -18.29 -18.10 -22.89
N ALA A 388 -17.36 -17.36 -23.48
CA ALA A 388 -16.74 -16.21 -22.83
C ALA A 388 -17.79 -15.16 -22.43
N ALA A 389 -18.74 -14.84 -23.32
CA ALA A 389 -19.83 -13.91 -23.03
C ALA A 389 -20.76 -14.44 -21.92
N GLY A 390 -21.07 -15.73 -21.94
CA GLY A 390 -21.85 -16.38 -20.87
C GLY A 390 -21.17 -16.31 -19.50
N LEU A 391 -19.85 -16.48 -19.45
CA LEU A 391 -19.06 -16.33 -18.24
C LEU A 391 -19.00 -14.88 -17.75
N MET A 392 -18.83 -13.92 -18.66
CA MET A 392 -18.92 -12.50 -18.29
C MET A 392 -20.30 -12.13 -17.75
N GLN A 393 -21.38 -12.63 -18.35
CA GLN A 393 -22.73 -12.41 -17.82
C GLN A 393 -22.87 -12.95 -16.39
N GLN A 394 -22.39 -14.18 -16.14
CA GLN A 394 -22.41 -14.75 -14.78
C GLN A 394 -21.60 -13.92 -13.78
N ALA A 395 -20.43 -13.42 -14.19
CA ALA A 395 -19.60 -12.55 -13.35
C ALA A 395 -20.33 -11.25 -13.01
N TYR A 396 -21.00 -10.64 -13.99
CA TYR A 396 -21.81 -9.44 -13.80
C TYR A 396 -22.98 -9.69 -12.84
N ASP A 397 -23.75 -10.76 -13.06
CA ASP A 397 -24.91 -11.11 -12.25
C ASP A 397 -24.51 -11.39 -10.78
N ALA A 398 -23.37 -12.06 -10.57
CA ALA A 398 -22.84 -12.37 -9.23
C ALA A 398 -22.46 -11.12 -8.42
N VAL A 399 -21.98 -10.07 -9.09
CA VAL A 399 -21.61 -8.81 -8.44
C VAL A 399 -22.85 -7.95 -8.19
N VAL A 400 -23.66 -7.73 -9.22
CA VAL A 400 -24.85 -6.86 -9.16
C VAL A 400 -25.91 -7.38 -8.18
N ALA A 401 -26.00 -8.70 -7.99
CA ALA A 401 -26.88 -9.28 -6.98
C ALA A 401 -26.51 -8.87 -5.54
N LYS A 402 -25.24 -8.56 -5.27
CA LYS A 402 -24.75 -8.16 -3.95
C LYS A 402 -24.71 -6.63 -3.81
N ASP A 403 -24.23 -5.96 -4.85
CA ASP A 403 -24.10 -4.51 -4.91
C ASP A 403 -24.34 -4.05 -6.35
N PRO A 404 -25.45 -3.33 -6.64
CA PRO A 404 -25.78 -2.86 -7.98
C PRO A 404 -24.72 -1.98 -8.65
N ASP A 405 -23.90 -1.30 -7.84
CA ASP A 405 -22.86 -0.39 -8.31
C ASP A 405 -21.48 -1.06 -8.40
N ALA A 406 -21.34 -2.30 -7.92
CA ALA A 406 -20.08 -3.01 -7.96
C ALA A 406 -19.74 -3.52 -9.38
N ILE A 407 -18.45 -3.54 -9.68
CA ILE A 407 -17.91 -3.94 -10.99
C ILE A 407 -16.83 -5.01 -10.74
N PRO A 408 -16.79 -6.12 -11.52
CA PRO A 408 -15.78 -7.17 -11.34
C PRO A 408 -14.34 -6.67 -11.43
N SER A 409 -14.02 -5.90 -12.49
CA SER A 409 -12.71 -5.29 -12.73
C SER A 409 -12.84 -3.99 -13.56
N ASN A 410 -11.79 -3.17 -13.56
CA ASN A 410 -11.76 -1.90 -14.33
C ASN A 410 -11.97 -2.09 -15.84
N LEU A 411 -11.52 -3.23 -16.40
CA LEU A 411 -11.65 -3.53 -17.83
C LEU A 411 -12.86 -4.41 -18.15
N PHE A 412 -13.69 -4.75 -17.16
CA PHE A 412 -14.77 -5.71 -17.31
C PHE A 412 -15.73 -5.33 -18.44
N PHE A 413 -16.28 -4.12 -18.41
CA PHE A 413 -17.24 -3.66 -19.42
C PHE A 413 -16.60 -3.52 -20.81
N TYR A 414 -15.33 -3.10 -20.88
CA TYR A 414 -14.59 -3.04 -22.12
C TYR A 414 -14.41 -4.43 -22.74
N ASN A 415 -13.92 -5.40 -21.97
CA ASN A 415 -13.74 -6.78 -22.42
C ASN A 415 -15.07 -7.42 -22.83
N TYR A 416 -16.16 -7.14 -22.10
CA TYR A 416 -17.47 -7.64 -22.48
C TYR A 416 -17.98 -7.01 -23.79
N ALA A 417 -17.74 -5.72 -24.01
CA ALA A 417 -18.05 -5.06 -25.27
C ALA A 417 -17.28 -5.67 -26.45
N ILE A 418 -16.01 -6.07 -26.25
CA ILE A 418 -15.21 -6.79 -27.26
C ILE A 418 -15.85 -8.13 -27.61
N LEU A 419 -16.26 -8.92 -26.61
CA LEU A 419 -16.94 -10.20 -26.83
C LEU A 419 -18.25 -10.03 -27.61
N CYS A 420 -19.11 -9.10 -27.18
CA CYS A 420 -20.35 -8.79 -27.89
C CYS A 420 -20.09 -8.29 -29.33
N THR A 421 -18.98 -7.58 -29.56
CA THR A 421 -18.56 -7.16 -30.91
C THR A 421 -18.22 -8.37 -31.79
N HIS A 422 -17.47 -9.34 -31.27
CA HIS A 422 -17.19 -10.60 -31.98
C HIS A 422 -18.47 -11.39 -32.29
N LEU A 423 -19.43 -11.39 -31.35
CA LEU A 423 -20.74 -12.04 -31.49
C LEU A 423 -21.74 -11.24 -32.35
N ARG A 424 -21.36 -10.06 -32.87
CA ARG A 424 -22.23 -9.17 -33.64
C ARG A 424 -23.48 -8.69 -32.87
N GLN A 425 -23.41 -8.71 -31.54
CA GLN A 425 -24.45 -8.20 -30.64
C GLN A 425 -24.25 -6.70 -30.43
N SER A 426 -24.49 -5.91 -31.49
CA SER A 426 -24.09 -4.50 -31.51
C SER A 426 -24.73 -3.63 -30.42
N LYS A 427 -25.97 -3.92 -30.02
CA LYS A 427 -26.67 -3.17 -28.97
C LYS A 427 -26.05 -3.41 -27.59
N ASP A 428 -25.76 -4.67 -27.27
CA ASP A 428 -25.16 -5.04 -26.00
C ASP A 428 -23.71 -4.55 -25.92
N ALA A 429 -22.95 -4.71 -27.02
CA ALA A 429 -21.61 -4.16 -27.13
C ALA A 429 -21.59 -2.65 -26.91
N ALA A 430 -22.53 -1.90 -27.48
CA ALA A 430 -22.61 -0.45 -27.29
C ALA A 430 -22.95 -0.07 -25.86
N ARG A 431 -23.90 -0.78 -25.23
CA ARG A 431 -24.25 -0.57 -23.81
C ARG A 431 -23.05 -0.79 -22.90
N TRP A 432 -22.29 -1.88 -23.12
CA TRP A 432 -21.11 -2.17 -22.31
C TRP A 432 -19.96 -1.19 -22.59
N LEU A 433 -19.74 -0.83 -23.86
CA LEU A 433 -18.72 0.16 -24.22
C LEU A 433 -19.03 1.54 -23.63
N GLN A 434 -20.31 1.94 -23.58
CA GLN A 434 -20.73 3.17 -22.91
C GLN A 434 -20.34 3.16 -21.43
N ARG A 435 -20.68 2.09 -20.70
CA ARG A 435 -20.32 2.00 -19.27
C ARG A 435 -18.80 2.00 -19.07
N ALA A 436 -18.05 1.42 -20.00
CA ALA A 436 -16.59 1.46 -19.97
C ALA A 436 -16.06 2.89 -20.17
N SER A 437 -16.55 3.63 -21.18
CA SER A 437 -16.05 4.99 -21.46
C SER A 437 -16.52 6.03 -20.43
N GLU A 438 -17.68 5.83 -19.79
CA GLU A 438 -18.11 6.63 -18.65
C GLU A 438 -17.19 6.48 -17.42
N GLN A 439 -16.56 5.31 -17.26
CA GLN A 439 -15.57 5.08 -16.20
C GLN A 439 -14.20 5.63 -16.58
N GLU A 440 -13.76 5.32 -17.79
CA GLU A 440 -12.47 5.72 -18.31
C GLU A 440 -12.60 6.06 -19.80
N PRO A 441 -12.71 7.37 -20.15
CA PRO A 441 -12.90 7.82 -21.53
C PRO A 441 -11.88 7.26 -22.52
N ALA A 442 -10.65 7.01 -22.06
CA ALA A 442 -9.58 6.41 -22.86
C ALA A 442 -9.91 5.00 -23.40
N LEU A 443 -10.88 4.28 -22.81
CA LEU A 443 -11.29 2.96 -23.28
C LEU A 443 -12.04 3.00 -24.61
N LEU A 444 -12.69 4.13 -24.96
CA LEU A 444 -13.26 4.33 -26.28
C LEU A 444 -12.14 4.41 -27.34
N GLU A 445 -11.09 5.18 -27.07
CA GLU A 445 -9.93 5.26 -27.96
C GLU A 445 -9.21 3.92 -28.11
N LEU A 446 -9.07 3.16 -27.01
CA LEU A 446 -8.52 1.81 -27.05
C LEU A 446 -9.37 0.86 -27.93
N TYR A 447 -10.71 0.95 -27.82
CA TYR A 447 -11.63 0.20 -28.69
C TYR A 447 -11.43 0.56 -30.16
N MET A 448 -11.20 1.85 -30.45
CA MET A 448 -10.97 2.35 -31.81
C MET A 448 -9.64 1.88 -32.38
N GLN A 449 -8.55 1.94 -31.60
CA GLN A 449 -7.25 1.40 -32.00
C GLN A 449 -7.34 -0.09 -32.36
N ARG A 450 -8.06 -0.87 -31.55
CA ARG A 450 -8.31 -2.29 -31.83
C ARG A 450 -9.19 -2.50 -33.05
N THR A 451 -10.14 -1.61 -33.32
CA THR A 451 -11.01 -1.69 -34.51
C THR A 451 -10.24 -1.45 -35.80
N LEU A 452 -9.29 -0.51 -35.78
CA LEU A 452 -8.46 -0.18 -36.93
C LEU A 452 -7.46 -1.30 -37.26
N THR A 453 -6.83 -1.88 -36.22
CA THR A 453 -5.86 -2.99 -36.35
C THR A 453 -6.51 -4.37 -36.45
N GLY A 454 -7.80 -4.47 -36.14
CA GLY A 454 -8.56 -5.71 -36.13
C GLY A 454 -8.87 -6.27 -37.52
N THR A 455 -9.45 -7.48 -37.55
CA THR A 455 -9.88 -8.12 -38.79
C THR A 455 -10.99 -7.31 -39.48
N GLY A 456 -11.12 -7.44 -40.80
CA GLY A 456 -12.21 -6.80 -41.55
C GLY A 456 -13.61 -7.19 -41.04
N THR A 457 -13.77 -8.39 -40.48
CA THR A 457 -15.01 -8.82 -39.83
C THR A 457 -15.27 -8.06 -38.52
N PHE A 458 -14.25 -7.91 -37.68
CA PHE A 458 -14.35 -7.13 -36.44
C PHE A 458 -14.68 -5.66 -36.74
N ARG A 459 -13.98 -5.06 -37.73
CA ARG A 459 -14.24 -3.68 -38.19
C ARG A 459 -15.69 -3.48 -38.66
N LYS A 460 -16.24 -4.44 -39.40
CA LYS A 460 -17.67 -4.41 -39.82
C LYS A 460 -18.62 -4.48 -38.63
N SER A 461 -18.36 -5.34 -37.64
CA SER A 461 -19.15 -5.41 -36.40
C SER A 461 -19.08 -4.11 -35.61
N ALA A 462 -17.89 -3.52 -35.47
CA ALA A 462 -17.65 -2.29 -34.73
C ALA A 462 -18.44 -1.09 -35.27
N ILE A 463 -18.64 -0.99 -36.59
CA ILE A 463 -19.56 0.01 -37.18
C ILE A 463 -20.97 -0.15 -36.61
N GLY A 464 -21.46 -1.39 -36.49
CA GLY A 464 -22.76 -1.66 -35.86
C GLY A 464 -22.80 -1.21 -34.40
N VAL A 465 -21.72 -1.44 -33.66
CA VAL A 465 -21.56 -1.02 -32.26
C VAL A 465 -21.57 0.50 -32.14
N LEU A 466 -20.72 1.22 -32.87
CA LEU A 466 -20.65 2.67 -32.80
C LEU A 466 -21.96 3.33 -33.24
N ARG A 467 -22.69 2.76 -34.21
CA ARG A 467 -24.03 3.25 -34.58
C ARG A 467 -25.07 3.06 -33.47
N ALA A 468 -24.94 2.01 -32.67
CA ALA A 468 -25.79 1.81 -31.52
C ALA A 468 -25.37 2.75 -30.37
N LEU A 469 -24.08 2.95 -30.18
CA LEU A 469 -23.50 3.85 -29.18
C LEU A 469 -23.89 5.31 -29.44
N ALA A 470 -23.86 5.77 -30.71
CA ALA A 470 -24.28 7.11 -31.11
C ALA A 470 -25.76 7.43 -30.81
N LYS A 471 -26.59 6.42 -30.51
CA LYS A 471 -28.00 6.60 -30.12
C LYS A 471 -28.18 6.69 -28.61
N LEU A 472 -27.14 6.42 -27.84
CA LEU A 472 -27.16 6.48 -26.39
C LEU A 472 -26.74 7.89 -25.94
N PRO A 473 -27.27 8.40 -24.81
CA PRO A 473 -26.79 9.66 -24.25
C PRO A 473 -25.30 9.55 -23.92
N SER A 474 -24.46 10.44 -24.44
CA SER A 474 -23.01 10.41 -24.21
C SER A 474 -22.41 11.81 -24.32
N THR A 475 -21.42 12.09 -23.48
CA THR A 475 -20.58 13.30 -23.57
C THR A 475 -19.55 13.24 -24.71
N GLU A 476 -19.47 12.12 -25.41
CA GLU A 476 -18.51 11.85 -26.49
C GLU A 476 -19.22 11.63 -27.84
N SER A 477 -20.46 12.08 -27.97
CA SER A 477 -21.29 11.84 -29.15
C SER A 477 -20.62 12.33 -30.45
N ALA A 478 -20.03 13.53 -30.46
CA ALA A 478 -19.31 14.06 -31.61
C ALA A 478 -18.05 13.22 -31.96
N THR A 479 -17.35 12.71 -30.94
CA THR A 479 -16.22 11.77 -31.09
C THR A 479 -16.67 10.45 -31.70
N ILE A 480 -17.78 9.88 -31.23
CA ILE A 480 -18.35 8.64 -31.77
C ILE A 480 -18.71 8.80 -33.25
N HIS A 481 -19.33 9.93 -33.63
CA HIS A 481 -19.65 10.24 -35.02
C HIS A 481 -18.40 10.42 -35.89
N THR A 482 -17.34 11.05 -35.36
CA THR A 482 -16.04 11.16 -36.05
C THR A 482 -15.42 9.78 -36.30
N HIS A 483 -15.45 8.90 -35.30
CA HIS A 483 -14.96 7.53 -35.43
C HIS A 483 -15.78 6.71 -36.44
N LEU A 484 -17.11 6.87 -36.46
CA LEU A 484 -17.98 6.29 -37.49
C LEU A 484 -17.63 6.78 -38.89
N ALA A 485 -17.36 8.08 -39.04
CA ALA A 485 -17.00 8.68 -40.31
C ALA A 485 -15.72 8.05 -40.87
N ASN A 486 -14.67 7.99 -40.04
CA ASN A 486 -13.39 7.37 -40.38
C ASN A 486 -13.54 5.89 -40.75
N LEU A 487 -14.36 5.13 -40.02
CA LEU A 487 -14.61 3.73 -40.36
C LEU A 487 -15.38 3.56 -41.68
N TYR A 488 -16.34 4.43 -41.98
CA TYR A 488 -17.02 4.40 -43.28
C TYR A 488 -16.09 4.78 -44.43
N LEU A 489 -15.22 5.75 -44.21
CA LEU A 489 -14.21 6.16 -45.18
C LEU A 489 -13.26 5.00 -45.51
N SER A 490 -12.80 4.25 -44.50
CA SER A 490 -11.98 3.03 -44.69
C SER A 490 -12.69 1.87 -45.43
N GLN A 491 -14.00 2.01 -45.72
CA GLN A 491 -14.80 1.06 -46.48
C GLN A 491 -15.33 1.66 -47.79
N ASP A 492 -14.70 2.74 -48.28
CA ASP A 492 -15.07 3.45 -49.51
C ASP A 492 -16.53 3.92 -49.50
N ARG A 493 -17.05 4.26 -48.31
CA ARG A 493 -18.44 4.70 -48.11
C ARG A 493 -18.50 6.19 -47.78
N ALA A 494 -17.91 7.00 -48.66
CA ALA A 494 -17.77 8.45 -48.54
C ALA A 494 -19.09 9.17 -48.19
N ASP A 495 -20.20 8.85 -48.86
CA ASP A 495 -21.51 9.44 -48.57
C ASP A 495 -21.98 9.24 -47.13
N ARG A 496 -21.62 8.10 -46.52
CA ARG A 496 -21.96 7.85 -45.11
C ARG A 496 -20.98 8.58 -44.21
N ALA A 497 -19.70 8.59 -44.54
CA ALA A 497 -18.68 9.32 -43.78
C ALA A 497 -19.02 10.81 -43.66
N ILE A 498 -19.39 11.46 -44.77
CA ILE A 498 -19.82 12.87 -44.80
C ILE A 498 -20.95 13.14 -43.82
N ARG A 499 -22.00 12.31 -43.81
CA ARG A 499 -23.14 12.48 -42.90
C ARG A 499 -22.74 12.39 -41.43
N GLU A 500 -21.79 11.52 -41.10
CA GLU A 500 -21.31 11.37 -39.73
C GLU A 500 -20.39 12.53 -39.32
N PHE A 501 -19.54 13.04 -40.23
CA PHE A 501 -18.77 14.27 -39.98
C PHE A 501 -19.68 15.50 -39.77
N GLU A 502 -20.71 15.66 -40.60
CA GLU A 502 -21.71 16.73 -40.44
C GLU A 502 -22.45 16.60 -39.11
N ALA A 503 -22.83 15.39 -38.70
CA ALA A 503 -23.45 15.14 -37.41
C ALA A 503 -22.53 15.54 -36.24
N ALA A 504 -21.23 15.22 -36.31
CA ALA A 504 -20.25 15.61 -35.30
C ALA A 504 -20.15 17.15 -35.17
N ILE A 505 -20.12 17.89 -36.30
CA ILE A 505 -20.13 19.36 -36.30
C ILE A 505 -21.42 19.90 -35.66
N GLU A 506 -22.58 19.35 -36.02
CA GLU A 506 -23.87 19.81 -35.48
C GLU A 506 -24.00 19.56 -33.98
N ILE A 507 -23.43 18.45 -33.48
CA ILE A 507 -23.35 18.18 -32.04
C ILE A 507 -22.41 19.18 -31.36
N ALA A 508 -21.20 19.36 -31.88
CA ALA A 508 -20.22 20.30 -31.32
C ALA A 508 -20.75 21.76 -31.29
N LYS A 509 -21.58 22.16 -32.26
CA LYS A 509 -22.27 23.47 -32.25
C LYS A 509 -23.29 23.59 -31.12
N LYS A 510 -24.05 22.53 -30.85
CA LYS A 510 -25.07 22.49 -29.79
C LYS A 510 -24.46 22.33 -28.41
N GLU A 511 -23.35 21.61 -28.34
CA GLU A 511 -22.65 21.24 -27.10
C GLU A 511 -21.17 21.64 -27.22
N PRO A 512 -20.82 22.91 -26.89
CA PRO A 512 -19.47 23.43 -27.11
C PRO A 512 -18.34 22.66 -26.41
N LEU A 513 -18.65 21.91 -25.34
CA LEU A 513 -17.68 21.05 -24.66
C LEU A 513 -17.17 19.90 -25.55
N GLN A 514 -17.94 19.50 -26.56
CA GLN A 514 -17.56 18.45 -27.51
C GLN A 514 -16.81 19.01 -28.74
N ALA A 515 -16.60 20.33 -28.84
CA ALA A 515 -15.90 20.93 -29.96
C ALA A 515 -14.42 20.56 -30.03
N THR A 516 -13.86 19.96 -28.97
CA THR A 516 -12.49 19.44 -28.93
C THR A 516 -12.20 18.37 -29.98
N VAL A 517 -13.24 17.71 -30.52
CA VAL A 517 -13.10 16.74 -31.62
C VAL A 517 -12.77 17.40 -32.96
N LEU A 518 -13.10 18.69 -33.14
CA LEU A 518 -12.95 19.45 -34.39
C LEU A 518 -11.49 19.91 -34.60
N THR A 519 -10.60 18.93 -34.69
CA THR A 519 -9.15 19.09 -34.86
C THR A 519 -8.76 19.30 -36.33
N PRO A 520 -7.53 19.73 -36.65
CA PRO A 520 -7.04 19.75 -38.03
C PRO A 520 -7.24 18.39 -38.73
N ARG A 521 -6.92 17.30 -38.03
CA ARG A 521 -7.14 15.93 -38.51
C ARG A 521 -8.60 15.62 -38.84
N PHE A 522 -9.55 16.12 -38.04
CA PHE A 522 -10.99 15.96 -38.32
C PHE A 522 -11.35 16.59 -39.68
N TYR A 523 -10.96 17.84 -39.89
CA TYR A 523 -11.27 18.56 -41.12
C TYR A 523 -10.55 17.99 -42.34
N PHE A 524 -9.32 17.52 -42.17
CA PHE A 524 -8.59 16.81 -43.21
C PHE A 524 -9.36 15.57 -43.70
N TRP A 525 -9.73 14.65 -42.80
CA TRP A 525 -10.45 13.44 -43.19
C TRP A 525 -11.86 13.73 -43.71
N PHE A 526 -12.49 14.81 -43.26
CA PHE A 526 -13.75 15.26 -43.83
C PHE A 526 -13.57 15.77 -45.28
N GLY A 527 -12.52 16.55 -45.54
CA GLY A 527 -12.13 16.97 -46.89
C GLY A 527 -11.89 15.78 -47.82
N VAL A 528 -11.14 14.77 -47.36
CA VAL A 528 -10.92 13.52 -48.12
C VAL A 528 -12.24 12.80 -48.43
N ALA A 529 -13.16 12.73 -47.46
CA ALA A 529 -14.47 12.12 -47.69
C ALA A 529 -15.30 12.88 -48.73
N LEU A 530 -15.26 14.21 -48.72
CA LEU A 530 -15.95 15.06 -49.70
C LEU A 530 -15.36 14.90 -51.10
N ASP A 531 -14.04 14.83 -51.22
CA ASP A 531 -13.36 14.61 -52.49
C ASP A 531 -13.71 13.25 -53.11
N GLN A 532 -13.67 12.17 -52.31
CA GLN A 532 -14.11 10.83 -52.75
C GLN A 532 -15.58 10.80 -53.19
N ALA A 533 -16.43 11.63 -52.58
CA ALA A 533 -17.83 11.80 -52.97
C ALA A 533 -18.02 12.76 -54.16
N LYS A 534 -16.93 13.21 -54.80
CA LYS A 534 -16.92 14.15 -55.92
C LYS A 534 -17.59 15.49 -55.57
N GLN A 535 -17.30 16.01 -54.37
CA GLN A 535 -17.72 17.33 -53.90
C GLN A 535 -16.50 18.26 -53.67
N PRO A 536 -15.76 18.58 -54.74
CA PRO A 536 -14.45 19.22 -54.68
C PRO A 536 -14.43 20.62 -54.07
N GLU A 537 -15.50 21.41 -54.19
CA GLU A 537 -15.59 22.76 -53.63
C GLU A 537 -15.69 22.72 -52.12
N ARG A 538 -16.51 21.80 -51.59
CA ARG A 538 -16.65 21.58 -50.15
C ARG A 538 -15.40 20.97 -49.54
N ALA A 539 -14.71 20.11 -50.29
CA ALA A 539 -13.43 19.54 -49.86
C ALA A 539 -12.39 20.64 -49.63
N VAL A 540 -12.31 21.62 -50.56
CA VAL A 540 -11.45 22.81 -50.42
C VAL A 540 -11.76 23.57 -49.14
N GLU A 541 -13.04 23.85 -48.83
CA GLU A 541 -13.44 24.53 -47.60
C GLU A 541 -12.93 23.80 -46.34
N MET A 542 -12.99 22.46 -46.33
CA MET A 542 -12.52 21.66 -45.18
C MET A 542 -11.00 21.65 -45.07
N PHE A 543 -10.27 21.58 -46.19
CA PHE A 543 -8.80 21.69 -46.16
C PHE A 543 -8.33 23.10 -45.76
N GLU A 544 -8.98 24.15 -46.24
CA GLU A 544 -8.71 25.53 -45.80
C GLU A 544 -9.00 25.68 -44.29
N THR A 545 -10.07 25.07 -43.79
CA THR A 545 -10.37 25.04 -42.34
C THR A 545 -9.28 24.29 -41.58
N CYS A 546 -8.83 23.13 -42.07
CA CYS A 546 -7.72 22.36 -41.49
C CYS A 546 -6.47 23.24 -41.36
N LEU A 547 -6.07 23.93 -42.44
CA LEU A 547 -4.89 24.79 -42.48
C LEU A 547 -5.03 26.07 -41.65
N SER A 548 -6.26 26.55 -41.41
CA SER A 548 -6.50 27.66 -40.50
C SER A 548 -6.23 27.28 -39.03
N LEU A 549 -6.38 26.00 -38.69
CA LEU A 549 -6.11 25.46 -37.36
C LEU A 549 -4.67 25.01 -37.20
N ASP A 550 -4.09 24.45 -38.26
CA ASP A 550 -2.70 24.02 -38.33
C ASP A 550 -2.10 24.35 -39.71
N PRO A 551 -1.41 25.50 -39.85
CA PRO A 551 -0.82 25.93 -41.11
C PRO A 551 0.26 24.99 -41.67
N GLU A 552 0.81 24.10 -40.85
CA GLU A 552 1.87 23.16 -41.22
C GLU A 552 1.35 21.73 -41.43
N TYR A 553 0.02 21.54 -41.53
CA TYR A 553 -0.57 20.23 -41.78
C TYR A 553 -0.27 19.76 -43.22
N ALA A 554 0.87 19.08 -43.39
CA ALA A 554 1.48 18.74 -44.68
C ALA A 554 0.53 18.03 -45.65
N ASP A 555 -0.26 17.06 -45.17
CA ASP A 555 -1.21 16.36 -46.03
C ASP A 555 -2.31 17.30 -46.56
N ALA A 556 -2.80 18.26 -45.77
CA ALA A 556 -3.83 19.20 -46.20
C ALA A 556 -3.26 20.22 -47.20
N LEU A 557 -2.01 20.67 -47.00
CA LEU A 557 -1.27 21.51 -47.95
C LEU A 557 -1.16 20.80 -49.32
N ASN A 558 -0.77 19.53 -49.31
CA ASN A 558 -0.66 18.71 -50.51
C ASN A 558 -2.01 18.50 -51.21
N TYR A 559 -3.03 18.03 -50.47
CA TYR A 559 -4.36 17.78 -51.03
C TYR A 559 -4.99 19.04 -51.63
N LEU A 560 -4.85 20.20 -50.96
CA LEU A 560 -5.38 21.46 -51.46
C LEU A 560 -4.66 21.91 -52.74
N ALA A 561 -3.32 21.82 -52.76
CA ALA A 561 -2.51 22.14 -53.94
C ALA A 561 -2.86 21.23 -55.13
N TYR A 562 -2.99 19.92 -54.88
CA TYR A 562 -3.38 18.94 -55.90
C TYR A 562 -4.76 19.26 -56.50
N LEU A 563 -5.76 19.52 -55.65
CA LEU A 563 -7.11 19.85 -56.10
C LEU A 563 -7.18 21.10 -56.98
N TRP A 564 -6.39 22.12 -56.66
CA TRP A 564 -6.26 23.33 -57.48
C TRP A 564 -5.50 23.07 -58.77
N ALA A 565 -4.40 22.31 -58.72
CA ALA A 565 -3.62 21.95 -59.90
C ALA A 565 -4.44 21.15 -60.92
N VAL A 566 -5.19 20.13 -60.49
CA VAL A 566 -6.07 19.33 -61.38
C VAL A 566 -7.11 20.19 -62.09
N ARG A 567 -7.58 21.29 -61.46
CA ARG A 567 -8.55 22.21 -62.04
C ARG A 567 -7.92 23.36 -62.84
N GLY A 568 -6.60 23.52 -62.78
CA GLY A 568 -5.90 24.66 -63.38
C GLY A 568 -6.21 25.98 -62.67
N GLU A 569 -6.64 25.93 -61.41
CA GLU A 569 -7.04 27.09 -60.61
C GLU A 569 -5.96 27.45 -59.60
N ARG A 570 -5.84 28.72 -59.21
CA ARG A 570 -4.97 29.21 -58.10
C ARG A 570 -3.56 28.59 -58.09
N LEU A 571 -2.93 28.41 -59.26
CA LEU A 571 -1.68 27.66 -59.40
C LEU A 571 -0.51 28.25 -58.59
N ASP A 572 -0.49 29.57 -58.37
CA ASP A 572 0.53 30.21 -57.54
C ASP A 572 0.35 29.89 -56.05
N ASP A 573 -0.89 29.83 -55.57
CA ASP A 573 -1.19 29.42 -54.19
C ASP A 573 -0.91 27.92 -54.00
N ALA A 574 -1.28 27.09 -54.99
CA ALA A 574 -0.98 25.67 -55.01
C ALA A 574 0.53 25.43 -54.91
N LEU A 575 1.33 26.18 -55.67
CA LEU A 575 2.78 26.14 -55.61
C LEU A 575 3.32 26.49 -54.22
N GLY A 576 2.79 27.54 -53.58
CA GLY A 576 3.21 27.91 -52.22
C GLY A 576 2.91 26.83 -51.18
N HIS A 577 1.71 26.23 -51.22
CA HIS A 577 1.34 25.17 -50.28
C HIS A 577 2.17 23.91 -50.48
N ILE A 578 2.36 23.45 -51.72
CA ILE A 578 3.11 22.21 -51.95
C ILE A 578 4.61 22.38 -51.64
N GLN A 579 5.18 23.56 -51.89
CA GLN A 579 6.55 23.86 -51.46
C GLN A 579 6.70 23.84 -49.95
N THR A 580 5.68 24.30 -49.22
CA THR A 580 5.65 24.23 -47.76
C THR A 580 5.56 22.77 -47.29
N ALA A 581 4.70 21.95 -47.89
CA ALA A 581 4.60 20.52 -47.58
C ALA A 581 5.93 19.78 -47.84
N LEU A 582 6.60 20.05 -48.97
CA LEU A 582 7.92 19.52 -49.31
C LEU A 582 9.03 20.01 -48.38
N ALA A 583 8.93 21.23 -47.84
CA ALA A 583 9.89 21.69 -46.85
C ALA A 583 9.79 20.89 -45.53
N LEU A 584 8.59 20.39 -45.20
CA LEU A 584 8.33 19.55 -44.03
C LEU A 584 8.74 18.09 -44.26
N ASP A 585 8.48 17.55 -45.46
CA ASP A 585 8.85 16.19 -45.87
C ASP A 585 9.42 16.18 -47.30
N PRO A 586 10.74 16.42 -47.46
CA PRO A 586 11.38 16.60 -48.78
C PRO A 586 11.40 15.37 -49.67
N GLU A 587 11.28 14.17 -49.11
CA GLU A 587 11.37 12.90 -49.84
C GLU A 587 9.99 12.23 -50.00
N ASN A 588 8.91 12.99 -49.84
CA ASN A 588 7.57 12.47 -50.02
C ASN A 588 7.19 12.39 -51.51
N ALA A 589 7.08 11.17 -52.03
CA ALA A 589 6.75 10.93 -53.43
C ALA A 589 5.43 11.60 -53.88
N ALA A 590 4.39 11.61 -53.03
CA ALA A 590 3.11 12.23 -53.36
C ALA A 590 3.21 13.76 -53.44
N TYR A 591 4.10 14.36 -52.64
CA TYR A 591 4.28 15.81 -52.64
C TYR A 591 5.11 16.26 -53.85
N LEU A 592 6.14 15.48 -54.21
CA LEU A 592 6.92 15.67 -55.44
C LEU A 592 6.03 15.53 -56.69
N ASP A 593 5.15 14.53 -56.71
CA ASP A 593 4.17 14.36 -57.79
C ASP A 593 3.26 15.58 -57.93
N THR A 594 2.67 16.03 -56.82
CA THR A 594 1.80 17.20 -56.81
C THR A 594 2.52 18.47 -57.27
N LEU A 595 3.77 18.70 -56.84
CA LEU A 595 4.56 19.85 -57.30
C LEU A 595 4.89 19.73 -58.80
N GLY A 596 5.24 18.52 -59.26
CA GLY A 596 5.46 18.23 -60.67
C GLY A 596 4.20 18.53 -61.50
N TRP A 597 3.03 18.14 -61.00
CA TRP A 597 1.74 18.42 -61.64
C TRP A 597 1.40 19.91 -61.67
N VAL A 598 1.70 20.67 -60.60
CA VAL A 598 1.58 22.14 -60.60
C VAL A 598 2.47 22.76 -61.69
N TYR A 599 3.72 22.32 -61.82
CA TYR A 599 4.62 22.79 -62.89
C TYR A 599 4.16 22.41 -64.29
N TYR A 600 3.59 21.22 -64.45
CA TYR A 600 2.96 20.81 -65.71
C TYR A 600 1.84 21.76 -66.10
N GLN A 601 0.93 22.11 -65.17
CA GLN A 601 -0.18 23.04 -65.40
C GLN A 601 0.29 24.46 -65.68
N GLN A 602 1.43 24.87 -65.13
CA GLN A 602 2.10 26.15 -65.44
C GLN A 602 2.86 26.15 -66.78
N GLY A 603 2.92 25.02 -67.50
CA GLY A 603 3.66 24.87 -68.76
C GLY A 603 5.18 24.68 -68.59
N ARG A 604 5.65 24.49 -67.34
CA ARG A 604 7.06 24.25 -66.99
C ARG A 604 7.39 22.76 -67.09
N PHE A 605 7.22 22.19 -68.27
CA PHE A 605 7.27 20.74 -68.47
C PHE A 605 8.62 20.10 -68.13
N ALA A 606 9.74 20.78 -68.36
CA ALA A 606 11.07 20.27 -68.03
C ALA A 606 11.28 20.15 -66.51
N ASP A 607 10.81 21.14 -65.73
CA ASP A 607 10.88 21.11 -64.27
C ASP A 607 9.93 20.04 -63.71
N ALA A 608 8.72 19.93 -64.29
CA ALA A 608 7.76 18.89 -63.95
C ALA A 608 8.34 17.48 -64.16
N LEU A 609 9.02 17.24 -65.29
CA LEU A 609 9.61 15.95 -65.62
C LEU A 609 10.62 15.50 -64.56
N GLN A 610 11.52 16.40 -64.11
CA GLN A 610 12.52 16.05 -63.10
C GLN A 610 11.89 15.62 -61.77
N LEU A 611 10.86 16.33 -61.32
CA LEU A 611 10.17 16.02 -60.06
C LEU A 611 9.35 14.73 -60.16
N LEU A 612 8.66 14.52 -61.28
CA LEU A 612 7.87 13.30 -61.49
C LEU A 612 8.76 12.06 -61.61
N GLU A 613 9.95 12.17 -62.22
CA GLU A 613 10.94 11.08 -62.24
C GLU A 613 11.50 10.77 -60.85
N GLN A 614 11.67 11.78 -59.99
CA GLN A 614 12.05 11.57 -58.60
C GLN A 614 10.91 10.92 -57.80
N ALA A 615 9.67 11.35 -58.01
CA ALA A 615 8.49 10.77 -57.38
C ALA A 615 8.33 9.28 -57.75
N ASP A 616 8.49 8.93 -59.02
CA ASP A 616 8.48 7.54 -59.50
C ASP A 616 9.65 6.72 -58.94
N ALA A 617 10.84 7.31 -58.82
CA ALA A 617 11.98 6.61 -58.20
C ALA A 617 11.72 6.26 -56.72
N LEU A 618 11.01 7.13 -55.99
CA LEU A 618 10.65 6.92 -54.58
C LEU A 618 9.43 5.99 -54.41
N ARG A 619 8.50 6.03 -55.35
CA ARG A 619 7.31 5.18 -55.37
C ARG A 619 7.05 4.61 -56.78
N PRO A 620 7.82 3.58 -57.18
CA PRO A 620 7.67 2.98 -58.50
C PRO A 620 6.29 2.36 -58.70
N GLU A 621 5.81 2.38 -59.94
CA GLU A 621 4.53 1.76 -60.36
C GLU A 621 3.26 2.42 -59.80
N ASP A 622 3.35 3.62 -59.23
CA ASP A 622 2.17 4.37 -58.83
C ASP A 622 1.38 4.87 -60.07
N PRO A 623 0.09 4.51 -60.23
CA PRO A 623 -0.65 4.84 -61.44
C PRO A 623 -0.83 6.34 -61.69
N GLU A 624 -0.96 7.15 -60.65
CA GLU A 624 -1.15 8.60 -60.80
C GLU A 624 0.16 9.26 -61.25
N ILE A 625 1.27 8.90 -60.59
CA ILE A 625 2.61 9.41 -60.95
C ILE A 625 2.96 9.04 -62.40
N LEU A 626 2.69 7.80 -62.81
CA LEU A 626 2.96 7.35 -64.17
C LEU A 626 2.10 8.09 -65.21
N ASP A 627 0.83 8.38 -64.92
CA ASP A 627 -0.05 9.16 -65.79
C ASP A 627 0.44 10.61 -65.94
N HIS A 628 0.79 11.26 -64.84
CA HIS A 628 1.38 12.61 -64.86
C HIS A 628 2.70 12.65 -65.63
N LEU A 629 3.57 11.65 -65.41
CA LEU A 629 4.85 11.53 -66.09
C LEU A 629 4.67 11.32 -67.61
N GLN A 630 3.73 10.46 -68.02
CA GLN A 630 3.42 10.24 -69.42
C GLN A 630 2.92 11.52 -70.10
N LYS A 631 1.93 12.20 -69.49
CA LYS A 631 1.39 13.47 -70.02
C LYS A 631 2.48 14.54 -70.16
N THR A 632 3.39 14.61 -69.19
CA THR A 632 4.52 15.54 -69.22
C THR A 632 5.49 15.23 -70.36
N ARG A 633 5.83 13.95 -70.57
CA ARG A 633 6.69 13.51 -71.69
C ARG A 633 6.07 13.80 -73.05
N GLU A 634 4.75 13.62 -73.19
CA GLU A 634 4.03 13.93 -74.43
C GLU A 634 4.10 15.43 -74.80
N LYS A 635 4.09 16.33 -73.81
CA LYS A 635 4.26 17.78 -74.03
C LYS A 635 5.67 18.19 -74.43
N LEU A 636 6.68 17.38 -74.09
CA LEU A 636 8.09 17.60 -74.42
C LEU A 636 8.52 16.87 -75.70
N ALA A 637 7.66 16.00 -76.26
CA ALA A 637 7.94 15.33 -77.52
C ALA A 637 7.96 16.36 -78.68
N PRO A 638 8.94 16.27 -79.58
CA PRO A 638 9.21 17.27 -80.61
C PRO A 638 8.16 17.37 -81.72
#